data_AF-A0A960NJ08-F1
#
_entry.id   AF-A0A960NJ08-F1
#
_cell.length_a   1.000
_cell.length_b   1.000
_cell.length_c   1.000
_cell.angle_alpha   90.00
_cell.angle_beta   90.00
_cell.angle_gamma   90.00
#
_symmetry.space_group_name_H-M   'P 1'
#
loop_
_entity.id
_entity.type
_entity.pdbx_description
1 polymer ?
#
loop_
_entity_poly.entity_id
_entity_poly.type
_entity_poly.pdbx_seq_one_letter_code
_entity_poly.pdbx_strand_id
1 'polypeptide(L)'
;MLGLFAVAGTSEAKKIRVATFNVLQGVEAPGTTEYNAIRDILTRVDADVIAFQELKTATLGNWQALAAELGYSNSPYSASTTFAGGLYVGYFNRWPILSTHNVLSTPPANEISRPPFRAVIDVPATASPLVLWTIHLKALSGANNEFRRAIEGLRAGEDIDAYIAANPTHTDYVVLGDFNADVGSTQTTTFNSLPSGLPTSYSLGTDITFPVPYAVFPRDAFEIAGDGMVMLDAFHEDSANRNTFITSSGRLDYLFASSPLASNAQGVAAAEVYNSVQDDGIGGLPKAGSPLPAGTSAAASDHYLVFADLYMADATSLSLTPADGISLEGIQGASFAPTNWTYILSNSSPASVDWTLDLPVWLETAETSNTLAAGVATSLVLTVKEMVATTLVHGIYADTVTVNDTGSGAQLIRSATLTLHPRFLLSVAPTGPLQIIGPEGGPFSPASRTYQVINEGAFPLPWECATTVPWLSVSPSSGLLSPFSTVDVVVAIGNGIENLTSGVYGADVLFSNRVDGAGSTNREVTLTVLPPAGFAETVEFGAPGWVADGLWHIADTATSLCARAYEGTRSWWFGSETTCTYNTGATTSGTLTSPALVVPPNGVLGFWSWEETESPGTTYDRRKLFITTDEGATSNLIFQSTNNNAVWHYVALDLSAYTGTAIRLIFSFDTEDNIGNDFSGWFIDDLTVFTPGDLDATVSSPRWEGQEGGPFTLADGSASFVLSNASEAVSVPWDLVGVPPWLSAPILQGELVPGDTVSLTLHTNSLTSLFAGGLYTQNVLVVNRVFPADSIQVPVSLLVRDALPDLWRLVYFGHIEPNPADLSRATDDADGDGDDNLTEYIADTHPRDSNVVWRVDQVEVASPFAVRWVASPNRVYDVEYTDTLFPAAWTGLYTNLTGVAGTMGVQDPTDVPARLYRVQVRIP
;
A
#
# COMPACT_ATOMS: atom_id res chain seq x y z
N MET A 1 15.27 -27.22 -6.87
CA MET A 1 15.27 -27.27 -8.34
C MET A 1 16.36 -26.31 -8.79
N LEU A 2 17.44 -26.81 -9.40
CA LEU A 2 18.54 -25.95 -9.90
C LEU A 2 18.00 -25.12 -11.06
N GLY A 3 17.84 -23.82 -10.85
CA GLY A 3 17.54 -22.85 -11.92
C GLY A 3 18.83 -22.43 -12.60
N LEU A 4 18.93 -22.69 -13.89
CA LEU A 4 19.95 -22.15 -14.78
C LEU A 4 19.97 -20.61 -14.64
N PHE A 5 21.11 -20.05 -14.23
CA PHE A 5 21.42 -18.66 -14.51
C PHE A 5 21.66 -18.53 -16.01
N ALA A 6 20.73 -17.88 -16.73
CA ALA A 6 21.02 -17.33 -18.03
C ALA A 6 22.02 -16.19 -17.82
N VAL A 7 23.24 -16.37 -18.33
CA VAL A 7 24.26 -15.32 -18.37
C VAL A 7 23.73 -14.19 -19.24
N ALA A 8 23.67 -12.98 -18.69
CA ALA A 8 23.36 -11.76 -19.40
C ALA A 8 24.29 -11.61 -20.61
N GLY A 9 23.72 -11.49 -21.81
CA GLY A 9 24.46 -10.99 -22.96
C GLY A 9 24.71 -9.50 -22.74
N THR A 10 25.90 -9.15 -22.27
CA THR A 10 26.35 -7.76 -22.14
C THR A 10 26.49 -7.14 -23.52
N SER A 11 26.14 -5.85 -23.69
CA SER A 11 26.59 -5.06 -24.84
C SER A 11 28.11 -5.25 -24.98
N GLU A 12 28.60 -5.72 -26.13
CA GLU A 12 30.05 -5.84 -26.34
C GLU A 12 30.64 -4.42 -26.29
N ALA A 13 31.74 -4.23 -25.56
CA ALA A 13 32.56 -3.04 -25.74
C ALA A 13 33.56 -3.32 -26.84
N LYS A 14 33.66 -2.42 -27.82
CA LYS A 14 34.66 -2.56 -28.87
C LYS A 14 36.08 -2.48 -28.29
N LYS A 15 36.80 -3.60 -28.35
CA LYS A 15 38.22 -3.66 -28.03
C LYS A 15 39.02 -2.91 -29.09
N ILE A 16 39.89 -2.01 -28.65
CA ILE A 16 40.87 -1.31 -29.46
C ILE A 16 42.27 -1.54 -28.88
N ARG A 17 43.28 -1.58 -29.74
CA ARG A 17 44.69 -1.63 -29.30
C ARG A 17 45.42 -0.35 -29.65
N VAL A 18 46.02 0.29 -28.66
CA VAL A 18 46.88 1.46 -28.84
C VAL A 18 48.32 1.13 -28.48
N ALA A 19 49.29 1.74 -29.13
CA ALA A 19 50.70 1.57 -28.81
C ALA A 19 51.49 2.87 -28.91
N THR A 20 52.62 2.94 -28.21
CA THR A 20 53.62 4.00 -28.36
C THR A 20 55.00 3.41 -28.62
N PHE A 21 55.76 4.02 -29.53
CA PHE A 21 57.08 3.56 -29.90
C PHE A 21 58.04 4.70 -30.28
N ASN A 22 59.05 4.95 -29.46
CA ASN A 22 60.20 5.76 -29.84
C ASN A 22 61.09 4.94 -30.77
N VAL A 23 61.29 5.41 -32.00
CA VAL A 23 62.07 4.71 -33.05
C VAL A 23 63.49 5.27 -33.23
N LEU A 24 64.06 5.87 -32.17
CA LEU A 24 65.46 6.28 -32.01
C LEU A 24 66.01 7.28 -33.05
N GLN A 25 66.09 6.94 -34.34
CA GLN A 25 66.54 7.85 -35.40
C GLN A 25 65.56 7.91 -36.59
N GLY A 26 64.31 7.50 -36.38
CA GLY A 26 63.29 7.37 -37.41
C GLY A 26 63.34 6.00 -38.07
N VAL A 27 62.62 5.84 -39.19
CA VAL A 27 62.51 4.56 -39.90
C VAL A 27 63.48 4.51 -41.08
N GLU A 28 64.46 3.61 -41.02
CA GLU A 28 65.45 3.42 -42.08
C GLU A 28 64.84 2.93 -43.40
N ALA A 29 65.65 2.78 -44.45
CA ALA A 29 65.14 2.36 -45.76
C ALA A 29 64.53 0.93 -45.72
N PRO A 30 63.47 0.64 -46.49
CA PRO A 30 62.92 -0.70 -46.59
C PRO A 30 63.97 -1.78 -46.85
N GLY A 31 63.96 -2.84 -46.04
CA GLY A 31 64.88 -3.97 -46.13
C GLY A 31 66.13 -3.89 -45.23
N THR A 32 66.39 -2.78 -44.53
CA THR A 32 67.42 -2.76 -43.48
C THR A 32 67.01 -3.59 -42.26
N THR A 33 67.96 -3.92 -41.39
CA THR A 33 67.70 -4.69 -40.16
C THR A 33 66.69 -3.96 -39.27
N GLU A 34 66.88 -2.65 -39.09
CA GLU A 34 66.05 -1.79 -38.25
C GLU A 34 64.63 -1.69 -38.82
N TYR A 35 64.50 -1.48 -40.13
CA TYR A 35 63.19 -1.42 -40.80
C TYR A 35 62.41 -2.72 -40.63
N ASN A 36 63.07 -3.85 -40.90
CA ASN A 36 62.44 -5.17 -40.76
C ASN A 36 62.08 -5.44 -39.31
N ALA A 37 62.93 -5.07 -38.34
CA ALA A 37 62.67 -5.25 -36.93
C ALA A 37 61.46 -4.41 -36.46
N ILE A 38 61.37 -3.13 -36.86
CA ILE A 38 60.20 -2.29 -36.57
C ILE A 38 58.96 -2.91 -37.21
N ARG A 39 58.99 -3.24 -38.51
CA ARG A 39 57.86 -3.86 -39.22
C ARG A 39 57.38 -5.12 -38.50
N ASP A 40 58.30 -6.00 -38.14
CA ASP A 40 57.97 -7.30 -37.54
C ASP A 40 57.37 -7.11 -36.13
N ILE A 41 57.88 -6.17 -35.33
CA ILE A 41 57.31 -5.80 -34.03
C ILE A 41 55.89 -5.24 -34.19
N LEU A 42 55.70 -4.30 -35.11
CA LEU A 42 54.38 -3.71 -35.35
C LEU A 42 53.38 -4.75 -35.85
N THR A 43 53.83 -5.69 -36.69
CA THR A 43 53.01 -6.83 -37.15
C THR A 43 52.68 -7.79 -36.02
N ARG A 44 53.64 -8.06 -35.11
CA ARG A 44 53.45 -8.94 -33.95
C ARG A 44 52.46 -8.34 -32.94
N VAL A 45 52.56 -7.05 -32.67
CA VAL A 45 51.69 -6.35 -31.71
C VAL A 45 50.32 -6.03 -32.33
N ASP A 46 50.28 -5.75 -33.63
CA ASP A 46 49.06 -5.51 -34.42
C ASP A 46 48.11 -4.45 -33.81
N ALA A 47 48.68 -3.32 -33.36
CA ALA A 47 47.89 -2.25 -32.76
C ALA A 47 47.04 -1.50 -33.80
N ASP A 48 45.86 -1.02 -33.42
CA ASP A 48 44.99 -0.24 -34.30
C ASP A 48 45.46 1.20 -34.49
N VAL A 49 46.04 1.77 -33.44
CA VAL A 49 46.65 3.11 -33.44
C VAL A 49 48.03 3.03 -32.78
N ILE A 50 49.06 3.53 -33.44
CA ILE A 50 50.43 3.55 -32.90
C ILE A 50 50.96 4.98 -32.90
N ALA A 51 51.31 5.50 -31.74
CA ALA A 51 52.04 6.76 -31.55
C ALA A 51 53.55 6.54 -31.74
N PHE A 52 54.20 7.44 -32.48
CA PHE A 52 55.63 7.39 -32.74
C PHE A 52 56.35 8.64 -32.24
N GLN A 53 57.57 8.42 -31.75
CA GLN A 53 58.51 9.47 -31.38
C GLN A 53 59.83 9.30 -32.15
N GLU A 54 60.61 10.38 -32.23
CA GLU A 54 61.90 10.45 -32.97
C GLU A 54 61.81 10.28 -34.48
N LEU A 55 60.66 10.64 -35.06
CA LEU A 55 60.53 10.77 -36.51
C LEU A 55 61.40 11.92 -37.02
N LYS A 56 62.04 11.74 -38.17
CA LYS A 56 62.90 12.75 -38.80
C LYS A 56 62.49 13.04 -40.22
N THR A 57 62.71 14.28 -40.66
CA THR A 57 62.44 14.70 -42.05
C THR A 57 63.08 13.77 -43.08
N ALA A 58 64.31 13.29 -42.84
CA ALA A 58 65.06 12.47 -43.79
C ALA A 58 64.49 11.06 -44.00
N THR A 59 63.80 10.51 -42.99
CA THR A 59 63.30 9.12 -42.96
C THR A 59 61.76 9.05 -42.94
N LEU A 60 61.09 10.20 -42.91
CA LEU A 60 59.63 10.29 -42.83
C LEU A 60 58.92 9.56 -43.98
N GLY A 61 59.48 9.61 -45.20
CA GLY A 61 58.92 8.89 -46.35
C GLY A 61 58.93 7.37 -46.18
N ASN A 62 59.97 6.82 -45.54
CA ASN A 62 60.04 5.39 -45.24
C ASN A 62 59.03 5.00 -44.15
N TRP A 63 58.85 5.85 -43.13
CA TRP A 63 57.83 5.65 -42.09
C TRP A 63 56.41 5.64 -42.68
N GLN A 64 56.08 6.58 -43.59
CA GLN A 64 54.79 6.59 -44.28
C GLN A 64 54.61 5.37 -45.20
N ALA A 65 55.68 4.93 -45.87
CA ALA A 65 55.65 3.70 -46.68
C ALA A 65 55.39 2.46 -45.82
N LEU A 66 56.00 2.39 -44.62
CA LEU A 66 55.74 1.32 -43.65
C LEU A 66 54.28 1.33 -43.16
N ALA A 67 53.68 2.51 -42.96
CA ALA A 67 52.27 2.64 -42.63
C ALA A 67 51.38 1.96 -43.68
N ALA A 68 51.65 2.25 -44.95
CA ALA A 68 50.93 1.68 -46.08
C ALA A 68 51.18 0.17 -46.24
N GLU A 69 52.42 -0.29 -46.02
CA GLU A 69 52.78 -1.72 -46.03
C GLU A 69 51.97 -2.51 -44.99
N LEU A 70 51.77 -1.93 -43.80
CA LEU A 70 51.03 -2.55 -42.69
C LEU A 70 49.51 -2.27 -42.70
N GLY A 71 49.00 -1.60 -43.74
CA GLY A 71 47.55 -1.38 -43.91
C GLY A 71 46.97 -0.24 -43.06
N TYR A 72 47.79 0.67 -42.53
CA TYR A 72 47.28 1.88 -41.89
C TYR A 72 46.87 2.91 -42.94
N SER A 73 45.65 3.42 -42.80
CA SER A 73 45.06 4.35 -43.77
C SER A 73 45.56 5.78 -43.61
N ASN A 74 46.08 6.13 -42.42
CA ASN A 74 46.49 7.48 -42.09
C ASN A 74 47.80 7.49 -41.30
N SER A 75 48.66 8.48 -41.60
CA SER A 75 49.92 8.69 -40.89
C SER A 75 50.21 10.17 -40.58
N PRO A 76 49.38 10.86 -39.76
CA PRO A 76 49.58 12.26 -39.44
C PRO A 76 50.79 12.45 -38.53
N TYR A 77 51.45 13.61 -38.62
CA TYR A 77 52.59 13.95 -37.77
C TYR A 77 52.56 15.43 -37.37
N SER A 78 53.25 15.73 -36.29
CA SER A 78 53.27 17.05 -35.65
C SER A 78 54.01 18.10 -36.48
N ALA A 79 53.90 19.36 -36.08
CA ALA A 79 54.87 20.38 -36.41
C ALA A 79 56.19 20.14 -35.62
N SER A 80 57.25 20.85 -36.00
CA SER A 80 58.51 20.92 -35.25
C SER A 80 58.68 22.33 -34.69
N THR A 81 59.29 22.46 -33.50
CA THR A 81 59.69 23.77 -32.93
C THR A 81 61.19 23.98 -33.03
N THR A 82 61.67 25.17 -32.63
CA THR A 82 63.09 25.53 -32.57
C THR A 82 63.91 24.57 -31.68
N PHE A 83 63.29 23.99 -30.67
CA PHE A 83 63.96 23.13 -29.69
C PHE A 83 63.82 21.63 -29.99
N ALA A 84 63.02 21.25 -30.99
CA ALA A 84 62.74 19.86 -31.33
C ALA A 84 63.93 19.14 -31.97
N GLY A 85 64.92 19.88 -32.48
CA GLY A 85 66.05 19.30 -33.20
C GLY A 85 65.67 18.66 -34.53
N GLY A 86 64.53 19.07 -35.12
CA GLY A 86 64.00 18.47 -36.36
C GLY A 86 63.31 17.12 -36.13
N LEU A 87 62.96 16.79 -34.89
CA LEU A 87 62.19 15.62 -34.53
C LEU A 87 60.69 15.92 -34.56
N TYR A 88 59.92 14.90 -34.95
CA TYR A 88 58.47 14.93 -34.97
C TYR A 88 57.91 13.77 -34.16
N VAL A 89 56.65 13.92 -33.76
CA VAL A 89 55.82 12.82 -33.27
C VAL A 89 54.69 12.58 -34.26
N GLY A 90 54.13 11.38 -34.31
CA GLY A 90 53.07 11.08 -35.26
C GLY A 90 52.30 9.81 -34.92
N TYR A 91 51.36 9.45 -35.77
CA TYR A 91 50.55 8.24 -35.60
C TYR A 91 50.58 7.36 -36.84
N PHE A 92 50.47 6.05 -36.66
CA PHE A 92 49.78 5.17 -37.60
C PHE A 92 48.36 4.94 -37.11
N ASN A 93 47.38 5.02 -38.01
CA ASN A 93 45.96 4.86 -37.66
C ASN A 93 45.16 4.21 -38.80
N ARG A 94 44.28 3.27 -38.44
CA ARG A 94 43.43 2.52 -39.38
C ARG A 94 42.15 3.26 -39.79
N TRP A 95 41.67 4.22 -38.99
CA TRP A 95 40.34 4.82 -39.14
C TRP A 95 40.37 6.30 -39.56
N PRO A 96 39.25 6.92 -39.94
CA PRO A 96 39.21 8.35 -40.26
C PRO A 96 39.66 9.24 -39.10
N ILE A 97 40.40 10.31 -39.43
CA ILE A 97 40.81 11.33 -38.46
C ILE A 97 39.87 12.52 -38.61
N LEU A 98 39.18 12.87 -37.53
CA LEU A 98 38.25 14.00 -37.47
C LEU A 98 39.02 15.33 -37.36
N SER A 99 40.07 15.36 -36.53
CA SER A 99 40.93 16.54 -36.40
C SER A 99 42.29 16.20 -35.82
N THR A 100 43.26 17.09 -36.04
CA THR A 100 44.59 17.04 -35.42
C THR A 100 44.97 18.41 -34.87
N HIS A 101 45.74 18.46 -33.78
CA HIS A 101 46.15 19.71 -33.15
C HIS A 101 47.59 19.62 -32.61
N ASN A 102 48.38 20.68 -32.80
CA ASN A 102 49.72 20.81 -32.24
C ASN A 102 49.66 21.69 -30.99
N VAL A 103 50.08 21.15 -29.85
CA VAL A 103 50.20 21.92 -28.60
C VAL A 103 51.48 22.74 -28.65
N LEU A 104 51.33 24.03 -28.96
CA LEU A 104 52.41 24.99 -29.15
C LEU A 104 52.41 26.06 -28.06
N SER A 105 53.57 26.68 -27.83
CA SER A 105 53.65 27.88 -26.98
C SER A 105 52.83 29.03 -27.55
N THR A 106 52.09 29.74 -26.70
CA THR A 106 51.43 31.01 -27.08
C THR A 106 52.47 32.13 -27.13
N PRO A 107 52.69 32.80 -28.27
CA PRO A 107 53.65 33.90 -28.35
C PRO A 107 53.35 35.00 -27.32
N PRO A 108 54.35 35.57 -26.63
CA PRO A 108 55.80 35.49 -26.88
C PRO A 108 56.54 34.33 -26.18
N ALA A 109 55.83 33.36 -25.60
CA ALA A 109 56.47 32.20 -24.98
C ALA A 109 57.18 31.34 -26.04
N ASN A 110 58.31 30.75 -25.65
CA ASN A 110 59.07 29.78 -26.42
C ASN A 110 59.62 28.75 -25.44
N GLU A 111 58.80 27.76 -25.14
CA GLU A 111 59.01 26.82 -24.03
C GLU A 111 58.80 25.35 -24.41
N ILE A 112 58.15 25.07 -25.55
CA ILE A 112 57.88 23.71 -26.00
C ILE A 112 59.06 23.11 -26.79
N SER A 113 59.62 22.00 -26.29
CA SER A 113 60.68 21.25 -26.98
C SER A 113 60.17 20.53 -28.22
N ARG A 114 59.21 19.63 -28.06
CA ARG A 114 58.51 18.94 -29.14
C ARG A 114 57.02 19.06 -28.83
N PRO A 115 56.20 19.52 -29.76
CA PRO A 115 54.80 19.77 -29.46
C PRO A 115 54.08 18.43 -29.24
N PRO A 116 53.40 18.24 -28.09
CA PRO A 116 52.37 17.22 -28.00
C PRO A 116 51.42 17.31 -29.19
N PHE A 117 51.04 16.16 -29.74
CA PHE A 117 50.23 16.11 -30.95
C PHE A 117 48.94 15.34 -30.72
N ARG A 118 47.84 16.08 -30.74
CA ARG A 118 46.49 15.53 -30.54
C ARG A 118 45.92 15.03 -31.87
N ALA A 119 45.29 13.86 -31.84
CA ALA A 119 44.45 13.35 -32.92
C ALA A 119 43.09 12.92 -32.35
N VAL A 120 42.02 13.21 -33.09
CA VAL A 120 40.65 12.77 -32.81
C VAL A 120 40.26 11.77 -33.88
N ILE A 121 40.04 10.52 -33.50
CA ILE A 121 39.86 9.39 -34.41
C ILE A 121 38.42 8.89 -34.31
N ASP A 122 37.76 8.74 -35.46
CA ASP A 122 36.43 8.17 -35.57
C ASP A 122 36.54 6.64 -35.60
N VAL A 123 36.45 6.02 -34.42
CA VAL A 123 36.50 4.56 -34.31
C VAL A 123 35.13 4.01 -34.72
N PRO A 124 35.03 3.12 -35.72
CA PRO A 124 33.73 2.65 -36.17
C PRO A 124 32.93 1.97 -35.05
N ALA A 125 31.62 2.24 -34.99
CA ALA A 125 30.70 1.63 -34.04
C ALA A 125 30.94 1.94 -32.55
N THR A 126 31.70 2.98 -32.20
CA THR A 126 31.86 3.45 -30.80
C THR A 126 31.02 4.68 -30.51
N ALA A 127 30.56 4.83 -29.26
CA ALA A 127 29.69 5.92 -28.81
C ALA A 127 30.36 7.31 -28.85
N SER A 128 31.69 7.33 -28.79
CA SER A 128 32.52 8.52 -28.81
C SER A 128 33.73 8.29 -29.74
N PRO A 129 34.30 9.34 -30.35
CA PRO A 129 35.62 9.23 -30.96
C PRO A 129 36.70 8.94 -29.90
N LEU A 130 37.80 8.34 -30.34
CA LEU A 130 39.01 8.15 -29.54
C LEU A 130 39.92 9.37 -29.70
N VAL A 131 40.29 10.00 -28.59
CA VAL A 131 41.18 11.17 -28.60
C VAL A 131 42.54 10.77 -28.05
N LEU A 132 43.62 11.00 -28.80
CA LEU A 132 44.98 10.66 -28.34
C LEU A 132 45.90 11.87 -28.36
N TRP A 133 46.80 11.94 -27.38
CA TRP A 133 47.97 12.82 -27.38
C TRP A 133 49.25 12.00 -27.38
N THR A 134 50.06 12.15 -28.44
CA THR A 134 51.40 11.58 -28.48
C THR A 134 52.39 12.60 -27.95
N ILE A 135 53.23 12.17 -27.03
CA ILE A 135 54.16 13.02 -26.30
C ILE A 135 55.59 12.56 -26.55
N HIS A 136 56.50 13.52 -26.67
CA HIS A 136 57.94 13.28 -26.59
C HIS A 136 58.60 14.42 -25.79
N LEU A 137 58.62 14.30 -24.46
CA LEU A 137 59.09 15.39 -23.59
C LEU A 137 60.61 15.52 -23.59
N LYS A 138 61.13 16.65 -23.12
CA LYS A 138 62.57 16.92 -23.06
C LYS A 138 63.38 15.80 -22.40
N ALA A 139 64.34 15.23 -23.12
CA ALA A 139 65.30 14.23 -22.64
C ALA A 139 66.42 14.77 -21.74
N LEU A 140 67.22 13.85 -21.19
CA LEU A 140 68.38 14.03 -20.28
C LEU A 140 68.00 14.40 -18.83
N SER A 141 68.93 14.13 -17.91
CA SER A 141 68.80 14.48 -16.48
C SER A 141 69.17 15.94 -16.20
N GLY A 142 68.84 16.41 -14.99
CA GLY A 142 69.21 17.74 -14.51
C GLY A 142 68.04 18.72 -14.46
N ALA A 143 68.11 19.66 -13.51
CA ALA A 143 67.04 20.59 -13.16
C ALA A 143 66.49 21.40 -14.34
N ASN A 144 67.33 21.79 -15.30
CA ASN A 144 66.89 22.51 -16.50
C ASN A 144 66.06 21.65 -17.46
N ASN A 145 66.36 20.35 -17.57
CA ASN A 145 65.61 19.43 -18.42
C ASN A 145 64.32 18.97 -17.73
N GLU A 146 64.37 18.69 -16.42
CA GLU A 146 63.19 18.43 -15.59
C GLU A 146 62.20 19.59 -15.62
N PHE A 147 62.67 20.84 -15.48
CA PHE A 147 61.80 22.01 -15.58
C PHE A 147 61.12 22.14 -16.95
N ARG A 148 61.83 21.83 -18.04
CA ARG A 148 61.23 21.82 -19.38
C ARG A 148 60.16 20.75 -19.51
N ARG A 149 60.39 19.54 -18.97
CA ARG A 149 59.37 18.49 -18.91
C ARG A 149 58.16 18.93 -18.09
N ALA A 150 58.36 19.63 -16.96
CA ALA A 150 57.28 20.18 -16.15
C ALA A 150 56.39 21.15 -16.95
N ILE A 151 57.00 22.09 -17.68
CA ILE A 151 56.26 23.05 -18.51
C ILE A 151 55.59 22.37 -19.70
N GLU A 152 56.29 21.47 -20.41
CA GLU A 152 55.69 20.72 -21.52
C GLU A 152 54.53 19.83 -21.07
N GLY A 153 54.64 19.20 -19.89
CA GLY A 153 53.57 18.43 -19.26
C GLY A 153 52.38 19.30 -18.87
N LEU A 154 52.63 20.47 -18.27
CA LEU A 154 51.59 21.46 -17.97
C LEU A 154 50.82 21.88 -19.22
N ARG A 155 51.53 22.24 -20.31
CA ARG A 155 50.87 22.62 -21.58
C ARG A 155 50.06 21.51 -22.20
N ALA A 156 50.52 20.25 -22.08
CA ALA A 156 49.74 19.11 -22.52
C ALA A 156 48.47 18.93 -21.67
N GLY A 157 48.58 19.06 -20.34
CA GLY A 157 47.44 19.03 -19.41
C GLY A 157 46.41 20.11 -19.72
N GLU A 158 46.84 21.36 -19.92
CA GLU A 158 45.96 22.48 -20.28
C GLU A 158 45.22 22.25 -21.61
N ASP A 159 45.88 21.65 -22.61
CA ASP A 159 45.21 21.31 -23.88
C ASP A 159 44.17 20.18 -23.69
N ILE A 160 44.47 19.19 -22.85
CA ILE A 160 43.51 18.13 -22.49
C ILE A 160 42.30 18.76 -21.80
N ASP A 161 42.50 19.56 -20.76
CA ASP A 161 41.43 20.24 -20.03
C ASP A 161 40.56 21.09 -20.96
N ALA A 162 41.19 21.92 -21.80
CA ALA A 162 40.49 22.77 -22.74
C ALA A 162 39.70 21.97 -23.79
N TYR A 163 40.26 20.85 -24.27
CA TYR A 163 39.59 20.00 -25.25
C TYR A 163 38.38 19.29 -24.63
N ILE A 164 38.53 18.70 -23.45
CA ILE A 164 37.46 17.98 -22.76
C ILE A 164 36.34 18.95 -22.34
N ALA A 165 36.69 20.13 -21.82
CA ALA A 165 35.72 21.17 -21.53
C ALA A 165 34.91 21.61 -22.77
N ALA A 166 35.55 21.64 -23.94
CA ALA A 166 34.89 21.96 -25.21
C ALA A 166 34.10 20.78 -25.81
N ASN A 167 34.41 19.55 -25.43
CA ASN A 167 33.81 18.32 -25.98
C ASN A 167 33.44 17.34 -24.85
N PRO A 168 32.48 17.70 -23.97
CA PRO A 168 32.18 16.93 -22.75
C PRO A 168 31.66 15.50 -23.02
N THR A 169 31.24 15.20 -24.25
CA THR A 169 30.82 13.85 -24.66
C THR A 169 31.98 12.97 -25.11
N HIS A 170 33.18 13.52 -25.27
CA HIS A 170 34.37 12.77 -25.71
C HIS A 170 35.09 12.16 -24.50
N THR A 171 34.52 11.09 -23.95
CA THR A 171 34.99 10.46 -22.70
C THR A 171 36.15 9.50 -22.90
N ASP A 172 36.41 9.05 -24.13
CA ASP A 172 37.42 8.04 -24.46
C ASP A 172 38.70 8.69 -24.96
N TYR A 173 39.65 8.92 -24.04
CA TYR A 173 40.88 9.62 -24.38
C TYR A 173 42.13 9.08 -23.70
N VAL A 174 43.27 9.19 -24.39
CA VAL A 174 44.55 8.57 -24.02
C VAL A 174 45.71 9.55 -24.22
N VAL A 175 46.65 9.59 -23.28
CA VAL A 175 47.95 10.23 -23.47
C VAL A 175 49.02 9.16 -23.44
N LEU A 176 49.86 9.11 -24.48
CA LEU A 176 50.89 8.08 -24.61
C LEU A 176 52.15 8.65 -25.24
N GLY A 177 53.31 8.08 -24.96
CA GLY A 177 54.55 8.60 -25.51
C GLY A 177 55.79 8.33 -24.68
N ASP A 178 56.87 8.98 -25.09
CA ASP A 178 58.15 9.03 -24.37
C ASP A 178 58.18 10.29 -23.49
N PHE A 179 57.98 10.10 -22.20
CA PHE A 179 57.95 11.17 -21.20
C PHE A 179 59.35 11.53 -20.70
N ASN A 180 60.38 10.76 -21.06
CA ASN A 180 61.77 10.98 -20.66
C ASN A 180 61.97 11.15 -19.13
N ALA A 181 61.09 10.57 -18.33
CA ALA A 181 61.10 10.67 -16.87
C ALA A 181 60.62 9.36 -16.25
N ASP A 182 61.38 8.84 -15.31
CA ASP A 182 61.00 7.65 -14.57
C ASP A 182 60.38 8.04 -13.23
N VAL A 183 59.11 7.66 -13.03
CA VAL A 183 58.36 7.88 -11.78
C VAL A 183 59.00 7.22 -10.56
N GLY A 184 59.80 6.17 -10.75
CA GLY A 184 60.56 5.50 -9.69
C GLY A 184 61.89 6.17 -9.36
N SER A 185 62.32 7.15 -10.13
CA SER A 185 63.58 7.88 -9.90
C SER A 185 63.41 9.05 -8.92
N THR A 186 64.51 9.48 -8.31
CA THR A 186 64.52 10.71 -7.51
C THR A 186 64.37 11.93 -8.42
N GLN A 187 63.33 12.73 -8.20
CA GLN A 187 62.98 13.90 -9.01
C GLN A 187 63.03 15.19 -8.20
N THR A 188 63.23 16.32 -8.88
CA THR A 188 62.97 17.65 -8.28
C THR A 188 61.49 17.77 -7.93
N THR A 189 61.14 18.08 -6.68
CA THR A 189 59.73 18.10 -6.29
C THR A 189 58.97 19.31 -6.83
N THR A 190 59.63 20.47 -6.83
CA THR A 190 59.04 21.76 -7.25
C THR A 190 60.14 22.71 -7.70
N PHE A 191 59.86 23.49 -8.73
CA PHE A 191 60.70 24.61 -9.14
C PHE A 191 60.12 25.91 -8.60
N ASN A 192 60.88 26.65 -7.79
CA ASN A 192 60.45 27.93 -7.20
C ASN A 192 60.89 29.15 -8.04
N SER A 193 61.75 28.93 -9.02
CA SER A 193 62.26 29.94 -9.95
C SER A 193 62.83 29.25 -11.19
N LEU A 194 63.16 30.04 -12.21
CA LEU A 194 63.76 29.55 -13.44
C LEU A 194 65.14 28.92 -13.15
N PRO A 195 65.38 27.63 -13.50
CA PRO A 195 66.69 27.02 -13.30
C PRO A 195 67.74 27.56 -14.29
N SER A 196 69.01 27.50 -13.90
CA SER A 196 70.12 27.84 -14.80
C SER A 196 70.31 26.77 -15.89
N GLY A 197 70.91 27.13 -17.03
CA GLY A 197 71.22 26.18 -18.11
C GLY A 197 70.09 25.93 -19.11
N LEU A 198 69.03 26.76 -19.09
CA LEU A 198 68.04 26.78 -20.17
C LEU A 198 68.61 27.42 -21.45
N PRO A 199 68.08 27.07 -22.65
CA PRO A 199 68.46 27.73 -23.89
C PRO A 199 68.26 29.24 -23.83
N THR A 200 69.12 30.02 -24.48
CA THR A 200 69.05 31.50 -24.47
C THR A 200 67.73 32.06 -25.01
N SER A 201 67.11 31.36 -25.96
CA SER A 201 65.81 31.73 -26.52
C SER A 201 64.62 31.18 -25.74
N TYR A 202 64.83 30.50 -24.60
CA TYR A 202 63.76 29.92 -23.81
C TYR A 202 63.04 31.03 -23.03
N SER A 203 61.75 31.19 -23.25
CA SER A 203 60.90 32.19 -22.58
C SER A 203 59.60 31.55 -22.13
N LEU A 204 59.25 31.76 -20.85
CA LEU A 204 57.96 31.31 -20.32
C LEU A 204 56.83 32.25 -20.76
N GLY A 205 55.63 31.71 -20.82
CA GLY A 205 54.42 32.51 -20.89
C GLY A 205 54.20 33.32 -19.62
N THR A 206 53.50 34.46 -19.72
CA THR A 206 53.17 35.32 -18.57
C THR A 206 52.17 34.69 -17.60
N ASP A 207 51.52 33.62 -18.05
CA ASP A 207 50.58 32.77 -17.33
C ASP A 207 51.26 31.73 -16.44
N ILE A 208 52.56 31.45 -16.66
CA ILE A 208 53.31 30.53 -15.80
C ILE A 208 53.63 31.20 -14.46
N THR A 209 53.13 30.59 -13.39
CA THR A 209 53.38 31.03 -12.01
C THR A 209 54.24 30.01 -11.25
N PHE A 210 55.08 30.50 -10.33
CA PHE A 210 55.90 29.66 -9.47
C PHE A 210 55.23 29.50 -8.09
N PRO A 211 55.35 28.33 -7.43
CA PRO A 211 56.14 27.17 -7.84
C PRO A 211 55.51 26.29 -8.92
N VAL A 212 56.33 25.72 -9.80
CA VAL A 212 55.92 24.73 -10.81
C VAL A 212 56.16 23.31 -10.25
N PRO A 213 55.13 22.44 -10.15
CA PRO A 213 55.26 21.08 -9.64
C PRO A 213 55.95 20.13 -10.63
N TYR A 214 56.65 19.12 -10.11
CA TYR A 214 57.28 18.03 -10.89
C TYR A 214 57.45 16.73 -10.08
N ALA A 215 56.95 16.67 -8.84
CA ALA A 215 57.14 15.51 -7.97
C ALA A 215 56.22 14.36 -8.42
N VAL A 216 56.79 13.17 -8.61
CA VAL A 216 56.05 11.98 -9.08
C VAL A 216 55.65 12.10 -10.56
N PHE A 217 56.36 12.93 -11.33
CA PHE A 217 56.18 13.08 -12.76
C PHE A 217 56.45 11.77 -13.51
N PRO A 218 55.63 11.40 -14.53
CA PRO A 218 54.57 12.19 -15.15
C PRO A 218 53.18 12.12 -14.47
N ARG A 219 53.02 11.42 -13.34
CA ARG A 219 51.69 11.21 -12.75
C ARG A 219 51.02 12.51 -12.29
N ASP A 220 51.79 13.40 -11.68
CA ASP A 220 51.32 14.70 -11.19
C ASP A 220 50.81 15.65 -12.29
N ALA A 221 51.29 15.48 -13.53
CA ALA A 221 50.82 16.27 -14.67
C ALA A 221 49.58 15.67 -15.35
N PHE A 222 49.49 14.34 -15.45
CA PHE A 222 48.49 13.69 -16.31
C PHE A 222 47.37 12.99 -15.56
N GLU A 223 47.55 12.53 -14.31
CA GLU A 223 46.44 11.93 -13.55
C GLU A 223 45.38 12.96 -13.15
N ILE A 224 45.75 14.24 -13.09
CA ILE A 224 44.87 15.36 -12.77
C ILE A 224 44.27 16.05 -14.02
N ALA A 225 44.68 15.66 -15.22
CA ALA A 225 44.22 16.26 -16.47
C ALA A 225 42.85 15.70 -16.90
N GLY A 226 42.08 16.52 -17.62
CA GLY A 226 40.69 16.24 -17.98
C GLY A 226 39.84 15.98 -16.74
N ASP A 227 38.96 14.98 -16.83
CA ASP A 227 38.15 14.50 -15.70
C ASP A 227 38.91 13.48 -14.81
N GLY A 228 40.24 13.43 -14.91
CA GLY A 228 41.10 12.49 -14.22
C GLY A 228 41.49 11.30 -15.10
N MET A 229 42.80 10.99 -15.13
CA MET A 229 43.36 9.89 -15.92
C MET A 229 44.07 8.86 -15.03
N VAL A 230 44.14 7.63 -15.51
CA VAL A 230 44.80 6.51 -14.84
C VAL A 230 46.03 6.11 -15.66
N MET A 231 47.19 6.10 -15.00
CA MET A 231 48.41 5.53 -15.59
C MET A 231 48.26 4.01 -15.72
N LEU A 232 48.24 3.49 -16.95
CA LEU A 232 48.21 2.07 -17.19
C LEU A 232 49.59 1.47 -16.93
N ASP A 233 49.61 0.41 -16.12
CA ASP A 233 50.86 -0.17 -15.67
C ASP A 233 51.32 -1.27 -16.63
N ALA A 234 52.38 -0.99 -17.38
CA ALA A 234 52.91 -1.89 -18.39
C ALA A 234 54.10 -2.69 -17.85
N PHE A 235 54.08 -4.00 -18.09
CA PHE A 235 55.15 -4.91 -17.70
C PHE A 235 55.63 -5.68 -18.92
N HIS A 236 56.88 -6.12 -18.88
CA HIS A 236 57.28 -7.17 -19.81
C HIS A 236 56.56 -8.47 -19.46
N GLU A 237 56.24 -9.24 -20.50
CA GLU A 237 55.58 -10.55 -20.41
C GLU A 237 56.12 -11.40 -19.24
N ASP A 238 55.19 -11.89 -18.42
CA ASP A 238 55.40 -12.75 -17.25
C ASP A 238 56.46 -12.27 -16.25
N SER A 239 56.60 -10.95 -16.10
CA SER A 239 57.59 -10.34 -15.21
C SER A 239 57.05 -9.13 -14.44
N ALA A 240 57.78 -8.73 -13.40
CA ALA A 240 57.57 -7.46 -12.71
C ALA A 240 58.40 -6.30 -13.31
N ASN A 241 59.11 -6.54 -14.42
CA ASN A 241 59.95 -5.53 -15.07
C ASN A 241 59.08 -4.54 -15.83
N ARG A 242 59.38 -3.24 -15.69
CA ARG A 242 58.62 -2.11 -16.28
C ARG A 242 59.50 -1.21 -17.15
N ASN A 243 60.74 -1.63 -17.40
CA ASN A 243 61.68 -0.81 -18.15
C ASN A 243 61.20 -0.68 -19.59
N THR A 244 61.15 0.52 -20.12
CA THR A 244 60.78 0.76 -21.53
C THR A 244 61.99 1.19 -22.35
N PHE A 245 63.11 1.45 -21.68
CA PHE A 245 64.38 1.78 -22.30
C PHE A 245 65.35 0.59 -22.19
N ILE A 246 66.01 0.23 -23.28
CA ILE A 246 66.83 -1.00 -23.39
C ILE A 246 68.19 -0.81 -22.74
N THR A 247 68.81 0.36 -22.89
CA THR A 247 70.22 0.57 -22.53
C THR A 247 70.45 0.98 -21.07
N SER A 248 69.37 1.26 -20.31
CA SER A 248 69.41 1.46 -18.86
C SER A 248 68.12 1.00 -18.19
N SER A 249 68.11 0.83 -16.87
CA SER A 249 66.96 0.27 -16.13
C SER A 249 65.86 1.31 -15.83
N GLY A 250 65.33 1.98 -16.86
CA GLY A 250 64.35 3.07 -16.69
C GLY A 250 63.02 2.85 -17.42
N ARG A 251 61.93 3.32 -16.81
CA ARG A 251 60.61 3.47 -17.44
C ARG A 251 60.47 4.90 -17.96
N LEU A 252 60.49 5.07 -19.28
CA LEU A 252 60.37 6.40 -19.92
C LEU A 252 59.06 6.54 -20.70
N ASP A 253 58.48 5.43 -21.13
CA ASP A 253 57.29 5.39 -21.97
C ASP A 253 56.06 5.01 -21.13
N TYR A 254 55.00 5.79 -21.27
CA TYR A 254 53.79 5.66 -20.46
C TYR A 254 52.53 5.74 -21.33
N LEU A 255 51.45 5.16 -20.81
CA LEU A 255 50.10 5.31 -21.31
C LEU A 255 49.19 5.72 -20.15
N PHE A 256 48.46 6.83 -20.31
CA PHE A 256 47.42 7.28 -19.42
C PHE A 256 46.09 7.17 -20.17
N ALA A 257 45.10 6.52 -19.60
CA ALA A 257 43.74 6.46 -20.14
C ALA A 257 42.79 7.28 -19.25
N SER A 258 41.77 7.89 -19.84
CA SER A 258 40.69 8.54 -19.10
C SER A 258 40.07 7.56 -18.08
N SER A 259 39.60 8.07 -16.95
CA SER A 259 39.01 7.22 -15.91
C SER A 259 37.92 6.27 -16.43
N PRO A 260 36.97 6.70 -17.30
CA PRO A 260 35.99 5.79 -17.89
C PRO A 260 36.61 4.67 -18.73
N LEU A 261 37.66 4.97 -19.50
CA LEU A 261 38.32 4.01 -20.38
C LEU A 261 39.20 3.02 -19.59
N ALA A 262 39.82 3.48 -18.50
CA ALA A 262 40.64 2.65 -17.62
C ALA A 262 39.82 1.71 -16.71
N SER A 263 38.61 2.14 -16.32
CA SER A 263 37.74 1.41 -15.38
C SER A 263 36.48 0.82 -16.04
N ASN A 264 36.49 0.69 -17.37
CA ASN A 264 35.34 0.21 -18.13
C ASN A 264 34.85 -1.16 -17.61
N ALA A 265 33.59 -1.23 -17.21
CA ALA A 265 33.00 -2.45 -16.63
C ALA A 265 32.85 -3.59 -17.65
N GLN A 266 32.85 -3.26 -18.93
CA GLN A 266 32.74 -4.19 -20.06
C GLN A 266 34.11 -4.75 -20.49
N GLY A 267 35.22 -4.27 -19.94
CA GLY A 267 36.56 -4.83 -20.16
C GLY A 267 37.67 -4.03 -19.46
N VAL A 268 38.63 -4.73 -18.82
CA VAL A 268 39.71 -4.08 -18.06
C VAL A 268 40.84 -3.65 -18.99
N ALA A 269 41.16 -2.35 -18.99
CA ALA A 269 42.32 -1.82 -19.69
C ALA A 269 43.61 -2.45 -19.16
N ALA A 270 44.44 -2.98 -20.05
CA ALA A 270 45.68 -3.65 -19.69
C ALA A 270 46.80 -3.26 -20.65
N ALA A 271 48.00 -3.05 -20.12
CA ALA A 271 49.16 -2.60 -20.87
C ALA A 271 50.35 -3.57 -20.72
N GLU A 272 51.20 -3.61 -21.74
CA GLU A 272 52.38 -4.48 -21.80
C GLU A 272 53.54 -3.77 -22.51
N VAL A 273 54.76 -4.07 -22.07
CA VAL A 273 56.00 -3.73 -22.77
C VAL A 273 56.40 -4.89 -23.67
N TYR A 274 56.39 -4.66 -24.99
CA TYR A 274 56.79 -5.69 -25.94
C TYR A 274 58.33 -5.85 -25.97
N ASN A 275 58.80 -7.01 -25.52
CA ASN A 275 60.20 -7.42 -25.65
C ASN A 275 60.31 -8.79 -26.31
N SER A 276 60.94 -8.86 -27.48
CA SER A 276 61.15 -10.11 -28.22
C SER A 276 61.95 -11.17 -27.44
N VAL A 277 62.71 -10.79 -26.41
CA VAL A 277 63.40 -11.75 -25.52
C VAL A 277 62.41 -12.53 -24.65
N GLN A 278 61.27 -11.92 -24.29
CA GLN A 278 60.31 -12.44 -23.30
C GLN A 278 58.99 -12.90 -23.93
N ASP A 279 58.76 -12.60 -25.21
CA ASP A 279 57.63 -13.10 -25.99
C ASP A 279 57.77 -14.63 -26.16
N ASP A 280 57.00 -15.40 -25.39
CA ASP A 280 56.99 -16.87 -25.47
C ASP A 280 55.80 -17.42 -26.27
N GLY A 281 54.84 -16.55 -26.59
CA GLY A 281 53.65 -16.83 -27.38
C GLY A 281 52.48 -17.40 -26.58
N ILE A 282 52.60 -17.51 -25.26
CA ILE A 282 51.60 -18.06 -24.34
C ILE A 282 51.22 -17.03 -23.27
N GLY A 283 52.16 -16.20 -22.82
CA GLY A 283 51.96 -15.18 -21.78
C GLY A 283 51.49 -13.82 -22.29
N GLY A 284 51.17 -12.94 -21.33
CA GLY A 284 50.86 -11.52 -21.60
C GLY A 284 49.57 -11.25 -22.40
N LEU A 285 49.50 -10.06 -22.98
CA LEU A 285 48.44 -9.65 -23.89
C LEU A 285 48.55 -10.43 -25.21
N PRO A 286 47.41 -10.77 -25.87
CA PRO A 286 47.42 -11.52 -27.12
C PRO A 286 48.19 -10.79 -28.21
N LYS A 287 48.98 -11.51 -29.03
CA LYS A 287 49.81 -10.96 -30.11
C LYS A 287 49.62 -11.80 -31.38
N ALA A 288 49.82 -11.22 -32.56
CA ALA A 288 49.59 -11.89 -33.84
C ALA A 288 50.77 -12.79 -34.25
N GLY A 289 50.51 -13.98 -34.79
CA GLY A 289 51.56 -14.87 -35.30
C GLY A 289 52.44 -15.51 -34.22
N SER A 290 53.63 -15.96 -34.62
CA SER A 290 54.61 -16.61 -33.72
C SER A 290 55.58 -15.59 -33.11
N PRO A 291 56.20 -15.90 -31.94
CA PRO A 291 57.20 -15.04 -31.33
C PRO A 291 58.35 -14.67 -32.27
N LEU A 292 58.83 -13.43 -32.14
CA LEU A 292 59.95 -12.90 -32.93
C LEU A 292 61.30 -13.36 -32.36
N PRO A 293 62.38 -13.37 -33.17
CA PRO A 293 63.73 -13.64 -32.65
C PRO A 293 64.11 -12.71 -31.49
N ALA A 294 64.79 -13.24 -30.46
CA ALA A 294 65.08 -12.51 -29.22
C ALA A 294 65.81 -11.17 -29.40
N GLY A 295 66.55 -10.97 -30.49
CA GLY A 295 67.26 -9.71 -30.78
C GLY A 295 66.43 -8.63 -31.49
N THR A 296 65.18 -8.89 -31.86
CA THR A 296 64.40 -8.00 -32.72
C THR A 296 64.12 -6.64 -32.05
N SER A 297 63.69 -6.61 -30.78
CA SER A 297 63.46 -5.34 -30.07
C SER A 297 64.72 -4.47 -30.01
N ALA A 298 65.87 -5.06 -29.69
CA ALA A 298 67.15 -4.33 -29.62
C ALA A 298 67.68 -3.88 -31.01
N ALA A 299 67.25 -4.53 -32.08
CA ALA A 299 67.55 -4.12 -33.44
C ALA A 299 66.61 -3.02 -33.96
N ALA A 300 65.41 -2.89 -33.40
CA ALA A 300 64.42 -1.92 -33.83
C ALA A 300 64.66 -0.52 -33.24
N SER A 301 64.97 -0.44 -31.95
CA SER A 301 65.15 0.82 -31.23
C SER A 301 65.91 0.59 -29.91
N ASP A 302 66.33 1.66 -29.25
CA ASP A 302 66.77 1.65 -27.85
C ASP A 302 65.60 1.80 -26.86
N HIS A 303 64.37 1.92 -27.35
CA HIS A 303 63.13 1.77 -26.58
C HIS A 303 62.40 0.48 -26.95
N TYR A 304 61.66 -0.08 -26.00
CA TYR A 304 60.65 -1.09 -26.24
C TYR A 304 59.33 -0.42 -26.64
N LEU A 305 58.56 -1.07 -27.51
CA LEU A 305 57.19 -0.65 -27.79
C LEU A 305 56.32 -0.95 -26.57
N VAL A 306 55.49 0.01 -26.17
CA VAL A 306 54.50 -0.18 -25.09
C VAL A 306 53.10 -0.10 -25.68
N PHE A 307 52.25 -1.08 -25.39
CA PHE A 307 50.89 -1.14 -25.94
C PHE A 307 49.85 -1.46 -24.88
N ALA A 308 48.60 -1.12 -25.16
CA ALA A 308 47.48 -1.41 -24.31
C ALA A 308 46.24 -1.82 -25.10
N ASP A 309 45.50 -2.77 -24.53
CA ASP A 309 44.14 -3.12 -24.94
C ASP A 309 43.16 -2.26 -24.13
N LEU A 310 42.33 -1.48 -24.83
CA LEU A 310 41.29 -0.62 -24.25
C LEU A 310 39.92 -1.06 -24.79
N TYR A 311 38.86 -0.78 -24.03
CA TYR A 311 37.50 -1.18 -24.39
C TYR A 311 36.64 0.08 -24.47
N MET A 312 36.19 0.45 -25.67
CA MET A 312 35.33 1.61 -25.91
C MET A 312 33.87 1.18 -25.90
N ALA A 313 32.98 2.04 -25.39
CA ALA A 313 31.55 1.77 -25.42
C ALA A 313 31.00 1.81 -26.85
N ASP A 314 30.10 0.89 -27.19
CA ASP A 314 29.45 0.84 -28.50
C ASP A 314 28.46 2.00 -28.71
N ALA A 315 28.36 2.50 -29.94
CA ALA A 315 27.30 3.43 -30.34
C ALA A 315 25.97 2.68 -30.38
N THR A 316 25.07 2.94 -29.43
CA THR A 316 23.72 2.35 -29.47
C THR A 316 22.89 2.99 -30.59
N SER A 317 22.33 2.15 -31.46
CA SER A 317 21.42 2.49 -32.59
C SER A 317 20.06 3.03 -32.14
N LEU A 318 19.64 2.66 -30.93
CA LEU A 318 18.47 3.21 -30.26
C LEU A 318 18.92 4.23 -29.21
N SER A 319 18.15 5.31 -29.04
CA SER A 319 18.32 6.26 -27.95
C SER A 319 16.99 6.51 -27.24
N LEU A 320 17.02 6.69 -25.93
CA LEU A 320 15.85 6.98 -25.11
C LEU A 320 16.03 8.35 -24.47
N THR A 321 15.12 9.31 -24.68
CA THR A 321 15.25 10.67 -24.13
C THR A 321 13.99 11.08 -23.37
N PRO A 322 14.07 11.79 -22.23
CA PRO A 322 15.29 12.27 -21.56
C PRO A 322 16.15 11.14 -20.96
N ALA A 323 17.40 11.48 -20.59
CA ALA A 323 18.32 10.54 -19.96
C ALA A 323 18.00 10.28 -18.47
N ASP A 324 17.17 11.14 -17.88
CA ASP A 324 16.81 11.08 -16.46
C ASP A 324 16.02 9.82 -16.11
N GLY A 325 16.29 9.27 -14.94
CA GLY A 325 15.51 8.19 -14.36
C GLY A 325 14.14 8.65 -13.85
N ILE A 326 13.29 7.69 -13.54
CA ILE A 326 12.03 7.92 -12.83
C ILE A 326 12.32 7.95 -11.33
N SER A 327 11.92 9.02 -10.67
CA SER A 327 11.81 9.06 -9.22
C SER A 327 10.37 9.41 -8.86
N LEU A 328 9.73 8.53 -8.10
CA LEU A 328 8.42 8.74 -7.53
C LEU A 328 8.50 8.62 -6.02
N GLU A 329 7.95 9.59 -5.31
CA GLU A 329 7.85 9.59 -3.87
C GLU A 329 6.38 9.82 -3.49
N GLY A 330 5.84 8.99 -2.60
CA GLY A 330 4.44 9.10 -2.21
C GLY A 330 4.11 8.33 -0.93
N ILE A 331 2.95 8.64 -0.35
CA ILE A 331 2.46 8.01 0.88
C ILE A 331 1.55 6.85 0.49
N GLN A 332 1.68 5.71 1.19
CA GLN A 332 0.88 4.52 0.94
C GLN A 332 -0.63 4.83 1.02
N GLY A 333 -1.40 4.49 -0.02
CA GLY A 333 -2.85 4.71 -0.08
C GLY A 333 -3.29 6.12 -0.50
N ALA A 334 -2.36 7.02 -0.80
CA ALA A 334 -2.63 8.35 -1.36
C ALA A 334 -2.38 8.39 -2.88
N SER A 335 -2.85 9.46 -3.53
CA SER A 335 -2.57 9.73 -4.94
C SER A 335 -1.12 10.21 -5.15
N PHE A 336 -0.47 9.68 -6.19
CA PHE A 336 0.91 9.99 -6.57
C PHE A 336 0.99 11.20 -7.51
N ALA A 337 2.07 11.98 -7.44
CA ALA A 337 2.39 13.02 -8.42
C ALA A 337 3.92 13.09 -8.64
N PRO A 338 4.41 13.09 -9.89
CA PRO A 338 3.66 12.94 -11.15
C PRO A 338 3.09 11.52 -11.34
N THR A 339 2.05 11.38 -12.18
CA THR A 339 1.41 10.07 -12.49
C THR A 339 1.90 9.45 -13.78
N ASN A 340 2.68 10.20 -14.57
CA ASN A 340 3.26 9.71 -15.82
C ASN A 340 4.62 10.34 -16.14
N TRP A 341 5.38 9.63 -16.96
CA TRP A 341 6.65 10.05 -17.54
C TRP A 341 6.62 9.74 -19.03
N THR A 342 7.10 10.67 -19.85
CA THR A 342 7.18 10.47 -21.30
C THR A 342 8.64 10.34 -21.72
N TYR A 343 8.97 9.23 -22.35
CA TYR A 343 10.23 9.03 -23.04
C TYR A 343 10.03 9.02 -24.55
N ILE A 344 11.04 9.43 -25.30
CA ILE A 344 11.12 9.37 -26.75
C ILE A 344 12.20 8.33 -27.09
N LEU A 345 11.78 7.21 -27.66
CA LEU A 345 12.65 6.18 -28.20
C LEU A 345 12.92 6.50 -29.67
N SER A 346 14.18 6.71 -30.06
CA SER A 346 14.58 7.06 -31.43
C SER A 346 15.54 6.03 -32.00
N ASN A 347 15.32 5.62 -33.25
CA ASN A 347 16.21 4.75 -34.01
C ASN A 347 17.04 5.59 -35.01
N SER A 348 18.34 5.71 -34.76
CA SER A 348 19.31 6.39 -35.63
C SER A 348 20.01 5.44 -36.61
N SER A 349 19.72 4.14 -36.55
CA SER A 349 20.30 3.16 -37.48
C SER A 349 19.67 3.25 -38.87
N PRO A 350 20.39 2.80 -39.92
CA PRO A 350 19.86 2.75 -41.28
C PRO A 350 18.85 1.63 -41.53
N ALA A 351 18.53 0.80 -40.52
CA ALA A 351 17.58 -0.31 -40.61
C ALA A 351 16.47 -0.18 -39.54
N SER A 352 15.38 -0.95 -39.67
CA SER A 352 14.39 -1.06 -38.60
C SER A 352 14.96 -1.87 -37.43
N VAL A 353 14.57 -1.52 -36.22
CA VAL A 353 14.97 -2.21 -34.98
C VAL A 353 13.74 -2.69 -34.23
N ASP A 354 13.69 -3.99 -33.93
CA ASP A 354 12.68 -4.59 -33.06
C ASP A 354 13.09 -4.42 -31.61
N TRP A 355 12.19 -3.92 -30.76
CA TRP A 355 12.47 -3.66 -29.35
C TRP A 355 11.39 -4.22 -28.42
N THR A 356 11.79 -4.54 -27.19
CA THR A 356 10.90 -4.82 -26.05
C THR A 356 11.18 -3.88 -24.89
N LEU A 357 10.25 -3.76 -23.96
CA LEU A 357 10.32 -2.88 -22.81
C LEU A 357 9.94 -3.64 -21.54
N ASP A 358 10.90 -3.72 -20.62
CA ASP A 358 10.70 -4.24 -19.27
C ASP A 358 10.47 -3.07 -18.31
N LEU A 359 9.45 -3.20 -17.46
CA LEU A 359 9.04 -2.18 -16.51
C LEU A 359 9.03 -2.71 -15.08
N PRO A 360 9.29 -1.85 -14.09
CA PRO A 360 9.05 -2.16 -12.70
C PRO A 360 7.59 -2.55 -12.46
N VAL A 361 7.35 -3.40 -11.46
CA VAL A 361 6.00 -3.90 -11.14
C VAL A 361 4.95 -2.81 -10.91
N TRP A 362 5.39 -1.59 -10.57
CA TRP A 362 4.56 -0.42 -10.26
C TRP A 362 4.36 0.57 -11.43
N LEU A 363 4.95 0.32 -12.59
CA LEU A 363 4.72 1.09 -13.82
C LEU A 363 4.00 0.25 -14.89
N GLU A 364 3.25 0.94 -15.75
CA GLU A 364 2.64 0.37 -16.95
C GLU A 364 2.74 1.32 -18.15
N THR A 365 2.43 0.80 -19.33
CA THR A 365 2.44 1.53 -20.60
C THR A 365 1.50 0.82 -21.57
N ALA A 366 1.08 1.49 -22.64
CA ALA A 366 0.26 0.90 -23.70
C ALA A 366 1.06 -0.03 -24.63
N GLU A 367 2.36 0.23 -24.83
CA GLU A 367 3.22 -0.54 -25.73
C GLU A 367 4.46 -1.06 -25.01
N THR A 368 4.63 -2.39 -24.97
CA THR A 368 5.78 -3.08 -24.36
C THR A 368 6.73 -3.72 -25.38
N SER A 369 6.39 -3.68 -26.66
CA SER A 369 7.26 -4.13 -27.75
C SER A 369 6.79 -3.60 -29.09
N ASN A 370 7.70 -3.24 -30.00
CA ASN A 370 7.35 -2.82 -31.36
C ASN A 370 8.55 -2.87 -32.31
N THR A 371 8.35 -2.59 -33.59
CA THR A 371 9.40 -2.36 -34.59
C THR A 371 9.51 -0.86 -34.87
N LEU A 372 10.69 -0.27 -34.63
CA LEU A 372 10.96 1.14 -34.93
C LEU A 372 11.76 1.27 -36.23
N ALA A 373 11.16 1.87 -37.26
CA ALA A 373 11.81 2.05 -38.55
C ALA A 373 13.04 2.98 -38.49
N ALA A 374 13.93 2.87 -39.48
CA ALA A 374 15.14 3.68 -39.60
C ALA A 374 14.82 5.18 -39.58
N GLY A 375 15.51 5.94 -38.72
CA GLY A 375 15.34 7.39 -38.57
C GLY A 375 14.04 7.84 -37.89
N VAL A 376 13.24 6.91 -37.35
CA VAL A 376 11.95 7.21 -36.69
C VAL A 376 12.10 7.28 -35.18
N ALA A 377 11.29 8.11 -34.55
CA ALA A 377 11.13 8.18 -33.11
C ALA A 377 9.67 7.91 -32.71
N THR A 378 9.46 7.30 -31.55
CA THR A 378 8.14 7.06 -30.95
C THR A 378 8.13 7.50 -29.48
N SER A 379 6.94 7.86 -28.97
CA SER A 379 6.75 8.26 -27.57
C SER A 379 6.26 7.09 -26.72
N LEU A 380 6.95 6.84 -25.62
CA LEU A 380 6.58 5.88 -24.58
C LEU A 380 6.07 6.66 -23.38
N VAL A 381 4.76 6.57 -23.10
CA VAL A 381 4.13 7.20 -21.93
C VAL A 381 3.98 6.14 -20.85
N LEU A 382 4.81 6.23 -19.82
CA LEU A 382 4.81 5.33 -18.67
C LEU A 382 3.92 5.92 -17.58
N THR A 383 2.98 5.16 -17.06
CA THR A 383 2.03 5.57 -16.00
C THR A 383 2.21 4.73 -14.75
N VAL A 384 1.90 5.30 -13.58
CA VAL A 384 1.84 4.54 -12.32
C VAL A 384 0.63 3.60 -12.37
N LYS A 385 0.82 2.33 -12.05
CA LYS A 385 -0.30 1.37 -11.93
C LYS A 385 -1.22 1.76 -10.78
N GLU A 386 -2.52 1.77 -11.04
CA GLU A 386 -3.54 2.23 -10.08
C GLU A 386 -3.53 1.43 -8.75
N MET A 387 -3.22 0.13 -8.81
CA MET A 387 -3.18 -0.77 -7.64
C MET A 387 -1.98 -0.53 -6.70
N VAL A 388 -0.95 0.20 -7.13
CA VAL A 388 0.32 0.38 -6.38
C VAL A 388 0.10 1.07 -5.03
N ALA A 389 -0.85 2.00 -4.96
CA ALA A 389 -1.16 2.72 -3.72
C ALA A 389 -1.70 1.80 -2.62
N THR A 390 -2.34 0.69 -2.98
CA THR A 390 -3.10 -0.15 -2.04
C THR A 390 -2.47 -1.51 -1.77
N THR A 391 -1.59 -2.01 -2.64
CA THR A 391 -1.01 -3.36 -2.53
C THR A 391 0.46 -3.39 -2.10
N LEU A 392 1.25 -2.36 -2.39
CA LEU A 392 2.66 -2.33 -1.98
C LEU A 392 2.79 -1.88 -0.52
N VAL A 393 3.65 -2.56 0.23
CA VAL A 393 4.05 -2.14 1.58
C VAL A 393 4.95 -0.90 1.50
N HIS A 394 5.01 -0.09 2.56
CA HIS A 394 5.93 1.04 2.58
C HIS A 394 7.39 0.57 2.47
N GLY A 395 8.22 1.30 1.74
CA GLY A 395 9.60 0.90 1.43
C GLY A 395 10.13 1.57 0.17
N ILE A 396 11.38 1.27 -0.17
CA ILE A 396 12.03 1.72 -1.40
C ILE A 396 12.00 0.57 -2.41
N TYR A 397 11.36 0.80 -3.55
CA TYR A 397 11.31 -0.10 -4.69
C TYR A 397 12.20 0.47 -5.78
N ALA A 398 13.45 0.05 -5.81
CA ALA A 398 14.40 0.40 -6.85
C ALA A 398 14.42 -0.70 -7.92
N ASP A 399 14.24 -0.30 -9.16
CA ASP A 399 14.22 -1.16 -10.33
C ASP A 399 14.63 -0.33 -11.57
N THR A 400 14.48 -0.88 -12.78
CA THR A 400 14.81 -0.18 -14.02
C THR A 400 13.69 -0.23 -15.05
N VAL A 401 13.59 0.84 -15.84
CA VAL A 401 12.91 0.84 -17.14
C VAL A 401 13.96 0.43 -18.17
N THR A 402 13.75 -0.71 -18.84
CA THR A 402 14.75 -1.28 -19.75
C THR A 402 14.14 -1.48 -21.13
N VAL A 403 14.62 -0.73 -22.13
CA VAL A 403 14.32 -1.01 -23.54
C VAL A 403 15.39 -1.96 -24.08
N ASN A 404 14.99 -3.12 -24.57
CA ASN A 404 15.89 -4.09 -25.19
C ASN A 404 15.74 -4.01 -26.72
N ASP A 405 16.83 -3.80 -27.43
CA ASP A 405 16.93 -4.09 -28.86
C ASP A 405 17.01 -5.62 -29.03
N THR A 406 15.98 -6.23 -29.62
CA THR A 406 15.89 -7.68 -29.77
C THR A 406 16.78 -8.24 -30.88
N GLY A 407 17.25 -7.38 -31.80
CA GLY A 407 18.17 -7.78 -32.87
C GLY A 407 19.61 -7.76 -32.42
N SER A 408 20.04 -6.69 -31.74
CA SER A 408 21.43 -6.53 -31.28
C SER A 408 21.68 -7.03 -29.86
N GLY A 409 20.63 -7.16 -29.03
CA GLY A 409 20.74 -7.43 -27.59
C GLY A 409 21.11 -6.20 -26.75
N ALA A 410 21.27 -5.03 -27.37
CA ALA A 410 21.59 -3.80 -26.64
C ALA A 410 20.44 -3.37 -25.72
N GLN A 411 20.78 -2.79 -24.56
CA GLN A 411 19.80 -2.33 -23.58
C GLN A 411 19.95 -0.82 -23.32
N LEU A 412 18.83 -0.10 -23.30
CA LEU A 412 18.73 1.27 -22.81
C LEU A 412 18.05 1.25 -21.45
N ILE A 413 18.79 1.63 -20.42
CA ILE A 413 18.36 1.50 -19.02
C ILE A 413 18.11 2.89 -18.43
N ARG A 414 16.97 3.08 -17.78
CA ARG A 414 16.70 4.22 -16.89
C ARG A 414 16.44 3.68 -15.49
N SER A 415 17.05 4.31 -14.48
CA SER A 415 16.70 4.00 -13.10
C SER A 415 15.24 4.35 -12.83
N ALA A 416 14.57 3.54 -12.03
CA ALA A 416 13.21 3.79 -11.58
C ALA A 416 13.12 3.50 -10.09
N THR A 417 12.90 4.54 -9.30
CA THR A 417 12.78 4.43 -7.84
C THR A 417 11.42 4.90 -7.39
N LEU A 418 10.70 4.04 -6.68
CA LEU A 418 9.51 4.38 -5.93
C LEU A 418 9.83 4.36 -4.43
N THR A 419 9.79 5.52 -3.79
CA THR A 419 9.87 5.66 -2.33
C THR A 419 8.45 5.79 -1.77
N LEU A 420 8.00 4.75 -1.10
CA LEU A 420 6.67 4.63 -0.53
C LEU A 420 6.75 4.83 0.98
N HIS A 421 6.28 5.98 1.47
CA HIS A 421 6.30 6.31 2.89
C HIS A 421 5.13 5.66 3.63
N PRO A 422 5.32 5.23 4.90
CA PRO A 422 4.21 4.80 5.73
C PRO A 422 3.26 5.98 6.01
N ARG A 423 1.98 5.65 6.26
CA ARG A 423 0.90 6.61 6.45
C ARG A 423 1.06 7.37 7.77
N PHE A 424 0.72 8.67 7.78
CA PHE A 424 0.45 9.39 9.02
C PHE A 424 -0.98 9.05 9.44
N LEU A 425 -1.17 7.93 10.15
CA LEU A 425 -2.51 7.43 10.44
C LEU A 425 -2.94 7.87 11.83
N LEU A 426 -3.90 8.80 11.88
CA LEU A 426 -4.64 9.12 13.10
C LEU A 426 -5.75 8.09 13.30
N SER A 427 -5.88 7.56 14.51
CA SER A 427 -7.01 6.73 14.90
C SER A 427 -7.60 7.29 16.18
N VAL A 428 -8.92 7.26 16.30
CA VAL A 428 -9.61 7.79 17.49
C VAL A 428 -10.53 6.71 18.04
N ALA A 429 -10.33 6.31 19.29
CA ALA A 429 -11.14 5.29 19.96
C ALA A 429 -11.73 5.84 21.26
N PRO A 430 -12.98 5.50 21.62
CA PRO A 430 -13.95 4.72 20.86
C PRO A 430 -14.52 5.49 19.65
N THR A 431 -15.15 4.77 18.71
CA THR A 431 -15.84 5.35 17.54
C THR A 431 -17.25 5.87 17.85
N GLY A 432 -17.86 5.41 18.95
CA GLY A 432 -19.23 5.74 19.30
C GLY A 432 -19.45 7.23 19.66
N PRO A 433 -20.67 7.75 19.50
CA PRO A 433 -21.03 9.15 19.73
C PRO A 433 -21.15 9.48 21.21
N LEU A 434 -20.88 10.72 21.62
CA LEU A 434 -21.17 11.19 22.97
C LEU A 434 -22.63 11.68 23.04
N GLN A 435 -23.46 11.00 23.82
CA GLN A 435 -24.83 11.43 24.07
C GLN A 435 -24.95 11.99 25.48
N ILE A 436 -25.36 13.25 25.60
CA ILE A 436 -25.54 13.98 26.85
C ILE A 436 -27.04 14.25 27.01
N ILE A 437 -27.59 13.95 28.18
CA ILE A 437 -29.01 14.19 28.49
C ILE A 437 -29.15 14.86 29.85
N GLY A 438 -30.15 15.74 30.00
CA GLY A 438 -30.49 16.38 31.27
C GLY A 438 -31.64 17.37 31.11
N PRO A 439 -32.34 17.73 32.20
CA PRO A 439 -33.41 18.71 32.15
C PRO A 439 -32.89 20.12 31.84
N GLU A 440 -33.77 21.00 31.37
CA GLU A 440 -33.49 22.45 31.29
C GLU A 440 -32.91 22.97 32.62
N GLY A 441 -31.77 23.66 32.56
CA GLY A 441 -31.02 24.10 33.74
C GLY A 441 -30.06 23.05 34.36
N GLY A 442 -30.08 21.81 33.89
CA GLY A 442 -29.24 20.71 34.36
C GLY A 442 -29.81 19.98 35.59
N PRO A 443 -29.17 18.89 36.04
CA PRO A 443 -27.84 18.41 35.65
C PRO A 443 -27.83 17.59 34.34
N PHE A 444 -26.72 17.67 33.60
CA PHE A 444 -26.52 16.93 32.35
C PHE A 444 -25.51 15.78 32.53
N SER A 445 -25.81 14.61 31.97
CA SER A 445 -25.02 13.38 32.11
C SER A 445 -24.90 12.63 30.77
N PRO A 446 -23.75 12.01 30.45
CA PRO A 446 -22.49 12.10 31.17
C PRO A 446 -21.86 13.49 30.97
N ALA A 447 -21.19 14.00 32.00
CA ALA A 447 -20.59 15.35 31.94
C ALA A 447 -19.38 15.44 30.99
N SER A 448 -18.81 14.29 30.60
CA SER A 448 -17.70 14.21 29.66
C SER A 448 -17.54 12.79 29.11
N ARG A 449 -16.76 12.68 28.04
CA ARG A 449 -16.22 11.43 27.51
C ARG A 449 -14.78 11.61 27.08
N THR A 450 -13.98 10.59 27.35
CA THR A 450 -12.59 10.53 26.90
C THR A 450 -12.49 9.76 25.59
N TYR A 451 -11.80 10.35 24.63
CA TYR A 451 -11.40 9.72 23.37
C TYR A 451 -9.88 9.61 23.34
N GLN A 452 -9.38 8.43 23.01
CA GLN A 452 -7.98 8.16 22.77
C GLN A 452 -7.64 8.54 21.34
N VAL A 453 -6.73 9.50 21.19
CA VAL A 453 -6.16 9.88 19.90
C VAL A 453 -4.83 9.16 19.77
N ILE A 454 -4.74 8.29 18.77
CA ILE A 454 -3.65 7.34 18.56
C ILE A 454 -2.95 7.72 17.27
N ASN A 455 -1.62 7.80 17.33
CA ASN A 455 -0.79 7.82 16.13
C ASN A 455 -0.40 6.38 15.80
N GLU A 456 -1.07 5.77 14.83
CA GLU A 456 -0.73 4.42 14.35
C GLU A 456 0.44 4.41 13.36
N GLY A 457 0.97 5.60 13.02
CA GLY A 457 2.09 5.79 12.12
C GLY A 457 3.46 5.71 12.80
N ALA A 458 4.50 5.55 11.97
CA ALA A 458 5.89 5.45 12.38
C ALA A 458 6.60 6.81 12.57
N PHE A 459 5.91 7.93 12.39
CA PHE A 459 6.45 9.29 12.47
C PHE A 459 5.67 10.16 13.46
N PRO A 460 6.28 11.19 14.08
CA PRO A 460 5.55 12.14 14.94
C PRO A 460 4.38 12.82 14.21
N LEU A 461 3.20 12.81 14.82
CA LEU A 461 1.94 13.26 14.22
C LEU A 461 1.38 14.49 14.96
N PRO A 462 1.44 15.69 14.37
CA PRO A 462 0.70 16.84 14.87
C PRO A 462 -0.80 16.63 14.63
N TRP A 463 -1.59 16.79 15.69
CA TRP A 463 -3.05 16.59 15.65
C TRP A 463 -3.77 17.74 16.34
N GLU A 464 -5.04 17.92 16.00
CA GLU A 464 -5.95 18.90 16.58
C GLU A 464 -7.32 18.28 16.89
N CYS A 465 -7.99 18.76 17.93
CA CYS A 465 -9.37 18.45 18.26
C CYS A 465 -10.13 19.76 18.49
N ALA A 466 -11.23 19.94 17.76
CA ALA A 466 -12.05 21.15 17.80
C ALA A 466 -13.54 20.84 17.85
N THR A 467 -14.31 21.72 18.47
CA THR A 467 -15.78 21.71 18.49
C THR A 467 -16.32 22.98 17.85
N THR A 468 -17.49 22.91 17.22
CA THR A 468 -18.16 24.05 16.57
C THR A 468 -19.14 24.78 17.49
N VAL A 469 -19.39 24.26 18.70
CA VAL A 469 -20.40 24.77 19.64
C VAL A 469 -19.81 25.17 20.99
N PRO A 470 -20.33 26.23 21.64
CA PRO A 470 -19.81 26.73 22.92
C PRO A 470 -20.19 25.88 24.14
N TRP A 471 -21.26 25.08 24.04
CA TRP A 471 -21.71 24.17 25.12
C TRP A 471 -20.89 22.87 25.22
N LEU A 472 -19.83 22.73 24.41
CA LEU A 472 -18.80 21.70 24.55
C LEU A 472 -17.43 22.34 24.79
N SER A 473 -16.57 21.60 25.48
CA SER A 473 -15.15 21.89 25.63
C SER A 473 -14.32 20.64 25.30
N VAL A 474 -13.11 20.85 24.78
CA VAL A 474 -12.17 19.77 24.43
C VAL A 474 -10.81 20.06 25.03
N SER A 475 -10.19 19.06 25.65
CA SER A 475 -8.86 19.22 26.27
C SER A 475 -8.07 17.89 26.30
N PRO A 476 -6.81 17.88 25.82
CA PRO A 476 -6.15 18.94 25.07
C PRO A 476 -6.78 19.14 23.68
N SER A 477 -6.73 20.36 23.13
CA SER A 477 -7.26 20.68 21.79
C SER A 477 -6.24 20.48 20.65
N SER A 478 -4.97 20.24 20.97
CA SER A 478 -3.93 19.91 19.98
C SER A 478 -2.71 19.30 20.65
N GLY A 479 -1.85 18.67 19.86
CA GLY A 479 -0.58 18.13 20.35
C GLY A 479 0.28 17.51 19.25
N LEU A 480 1.44 16.97 19.66
CA LEU A 480 2.32 16.17 18.82
C LEU A 480 2.43 14.77 19.43
N LEU A 481 1.95 13.75 18.71
CA LEU A 481 2.04 12.36 19.14
C LEU A 481 3.31 11.72 18.57
N SER A 482 4.14 11.13 19.43
CA SER A 482 5.20 10.23 18.98
C SER A 482 4.64 9.02 18.23
N PRO A 483 5.45 8.31 17.42
CA PRO A 483 5.04 7.08 16.76
C PRO A 483 4.41 6.08 17.72
N PHE A 484 3.32 5.42 17.30
CA PHE A 484 2.60 4.38 18.07
C PHE A 484 2.14 4.81 19.46
N SER A 485 2.03 6.11 19.70
CA SER A 485 1.67 6.68 20.99
C SER A 485 0.23 7.18 21.00
N THR A 486 -0.33 7.26 22.20
CA THR A 486 -1.72 7.65 22.44
C THR A 486 -1.77 8.83 23.39
N VAL A 487 -2.77 9.70 23.22
CA VAL A 487 -3.16 10.72 24.19
C VAL A 487 -4.67 10.68 24.41
N ASP A 488 -5.07 10.84 25.66
CA ASP A 488 -6.48 10.96 26.04
C ASP A 488 -6.95 12.41 25.84
N VAL A 489 -8.01 12.59 25.06
CA VAL A 489 -8.71 13.85 24.82
C VAL A 489 -10.07 13.78 25.48
N VAL A 490 -10.30 14.65 26.46
CA VAL A 490 -11.59 14.75 27.15
C VAL A 490 -12.47 15.75 26.41
N VAL A 491 -13.61 15.27 25.94
CA VAL A 491 -14.72 16.08 25.43
C VAL A 491 -15.72 16.23 26.57
N ALA A 492 -15.92 17.44 27.08
CA ALA A 492 -16.73 17.71 28.26
C ALA A 492 -17.77 18.80 27.99
N ILE A 493 -18.75 18.89 28.87
CA ILE A 493 -19.68 20.03 28.91
C ILE A 493 -18.91 21.35 28.99
N GLY A 494 -19.28 22.29 28.12
CA GLY A 494 -18.74 23.64 28.04
C GLY A 494 -19.66 24.66 28.73
N ASN A 495 -19.47 25.94 28.39
CA ASN A 495 -20.21 27.03 29.02
C ASN A 495 -21.56 27.25 28.33
N GLY A 496 -22.58 27.63 29.09
CA GLY A 496 -23.87 28.07 28.56
C GLY A 496 -24.85 26.96 28.23
N ILE A 497 -24.51 25.70 28.55
CA ILE A 497 -25.41 24.55 28.37
C ILE A 497 -26.68 24.69 29.22
N GLU A 498 -26.58 25.35 30.38
CA GLU A 498 -27.67 25.61 31.32
C GLU A 498 -28.72 26.60 30.82
N ASN A 499 -28.42 27.35 29.74
CA ASN A 499 -29.33 28.33 29.13
C ASN A 499 -30.04 27.78 27.88
N LEU A 500 -29.81 26.52 27.53
CA LEU A 500 -30.48 25.86 26.41
C LEU A 500 -31.87 25.42 26.86
N THR A 501 -32.88 25.79 26.07
CA THR A 501 -34.26 25.34 26.26
C THR A 501 -34.42 23.88 25.85
N SER A 502 -35.52 23.22 26.24
CA SER A 502 -35.81 21.85 25.84
C SER A 502 -35.71 21.63 24.31
N GLY A 503 -35.01 20.58 23.90
CA GLY A 503 -34.75 20.27 22.48
C GLY A 503 -33.52 19.38 22.27
N VAL A 504 -33.31 18.93 21.03
CA VAL A 504 -32.14 18.14 20.64
C VAL A 504 -31.15 19.01 19.89
N TYR A 505 -29.90 19.00 20.33
CA TYR A 505 -28.78 19.77 19.77
C TYR A 505 -27.70 18.82 19.28
N GLY A 506 -27.35 18.90 18.00
CA GLY A 506 -26.23 18.17 17.41
C GLY A 506 -24.97 19.03 17.34
N ALA A 507 -23.82 18.41 17.55
CA ALA A 507 -22.52 18.99 17.29
C ALA A 507 -21.51 17.93 16.83
N ASP A 508 -20.50 18.38 16.11
CA ASP A 508 -19.36 17.56 15.72
C ASP A 508 -18.13 17.97 16.52
N VAL A 509 -17.42 16.97 17.05
CA VAL A 509 -16.04 17.13 17.53
C VAL A 509 -15.11 16.56 16.47
N LEU A 510 -14.36 17.44 15.81
CA LEU A 510 -13.46 17.11 14.72
C LEU A 510 -12.06 16.81 15.27
N PHE A 511 -11.58 15.59 15.05
CA PHE A 511 -10.20 15.19 15.27
C PHE A 511 -9.47 15.21 13.93
N SER A 512 -8.45 16.08 13.82
CA SER A 512 -7.73 16.33 12.57
C SER A 512 -6.27 15.92 12.67
N ASN A 513 -5.84 15.12 11.71
CA ASN A 513 -4.45 14.95 11.36
C ASN A 513 -3.97 16.20 10.60
N ARG A 514 -2.96 16.90 11.14
CA ARG A 514 -2.47 18.18 10.58
C ARG A 514 -1.36 18.02 9.52
N VAL A 515 -1.02 16.79 9.13
CA VAL A 515 -0.04 16.48 8.08
C VAL A 515 -0.73 16.27 6.74
N ASP A 516 -1.50 15.20 6.60
CA ASP A 516 -2.11 14.76 5.34
C ASP A 516 -3.63 14.48 5.45
N GLY A 517 -4.20 14.70 6.64
CA GLY A 517 -5.63 14.47 6.92
C GLY A 517 -6.02 13.01 7.07
N ALA A 518 -5.11 12.04 6.86
CA ALA A 518 -5.42 10.63 6.93
C ALA A 518 -5.83 10.21 8.35
N GLY A 519 -6.99 9.54 8.45
CA GLY A 519 -7.55 9.15 9.75
C GLY A 519 -8.23 10.27 10.53
N SER A 520 -8.31 11.48 9.97
CA SER A 520 -9.15 12.55 10.54
C SER A 520 -10.60 12.08 10.56
N THR A 521 -11.30 12.37 11.65
CA THR A 521 -12.63 11.85 11.89
C THR A 521 -13.43 12.78 12.79
N ASN A 522 -14.75 12.76 12.62
CA ASN A 522 -15.66 13.42 13.55
C ASN A 522 -16.15 12.42 14.60
N ARG A 523 -16.41 12.91 15.80
CA ARG A 523 -17.26 12.24 16.79
C ARG A 523 -18.51 13.08 16.96
N GLU A 524 -19.63 12.48 16.63
CA GLU A 524 -20.93 13.11 16.81
C GLU A 524 -21.23 13.25 18.31
N VAL A 525 -21.77 14.40 18.68
CA VAL A 525 -22.25 14.69 20.03
C VAL A 525 -23.70 15.12 19.94
N THR A 526 -24.57 14.39 20.64
CA THR A 526 -25.99 14.72 20.76
C THR A 526 -26.25 15.19 22.18
N LEU A 527 -26.75 16.41 22.36
CA LEU A 527 -27.29 16.89 23.61
C LEU A 527 -28.81 16.90 23.53
N THR A 528 -29.47 16.15 24.42
CA THR A 528 -30.92 16.18 24.61
C THR A 528 -31.22 16.97 25.88
N VAL A 529 -31.74 18.18 25.72
CA VAL A 529 -32.28 18.96 26.83
C VAL A 529 -33.73 18.55 27.00
N LEU A 530 -34.01 17.84 28.09
CA LEU A 530 -35.36 17.43 28.44
C LEU A 530 -36.17 18.66 28.88
N PRO A 531 -37.47 18.72 28.58
CA PRO A 531 -38.35 19.68 29.23
C PRO A 531 -38.23 19.52 30.76
N PRO A 532 -38.57 20.57 31.54
CA PRO A 532 -38.64 20.47 32.99
C PRO A 532 -39.36 19.17 33.37
N ALA A 533 -38.73 18.36 34.22
CA ALA A 533 -39.19 17.02 34.56
C ALA A 533 -40.70 16.98 34.81
N GLY A 534 -41.33 15.89 34.38
CA GLY A 534 -42.73 15.60 34.65
C GLY A 534 -43.14 15.94 36.09
N PHE A 535 -44.36 16.45 36.27
CA PHE A 535 -44.86 16.87 37.58
C PHE A 535 -44.96 15.66 38.52
N ALA A 536 -44.24 15.66 39.64
CA ALA A 536 -44.31 14.64 40.68
C ALA A 536 -44.62 15.28 42.04
N GLU A 537 -45.58 14.72 42.76
CA GLU A 537 -46.02 15.17 44.08
C GLU A 537 -46.28 13.95 44.97
N THR A 538 -45.42 13.76 45.97
CA THR A 538 -45.53 12.69 46.99
C THR A 538 -46.08 13.18 48.32
N VAL A 539 -46.36 14.49 48.46
CA VAL A 539 -46.89 15.18 49.67
C VAL A 539 -46.11 15.04 50.98
N GLU A 540 -45.02 14.25 51.00
CA GLU A 540 -44.17 14.00 52.16
C GLU A 540 -43.55 15.29 52.75
N PHE A 541 -43.35 16.32 51.93
CA PHE A 541 -42.78 17.60 52.35
C PHE A 541 -43.80 18.75 52.37
N GLY A 542 -45.09 18.41 52.36
CA GLY A 542 -46.18 19.34 52.10
C GLY A 542 -46.41 19.53 50.60
N ALA A 543 -47.45 20.27 50.23
CA ALA A 543 -47.90 20.38 48.85
C ALA A 543 -48.11 21.86 48.43
N PRO A 544 -47.02 22.63 48.21
CA PRO A 544 -47.12 24.06 47.89
C PRO A 544 -47.83 24.29 46.55
N GLY A 545 -48.78 25.21 46.53
CA GLY A 545 -49.53 25.58 45.31
C GLY A 545 -50.76 24.72 45.01
N TRP A 546 -51.02 23.68 45.81
CA TRP A 546 -52.29 22.96 45.79
C TRP A 546 -53.39 23.75 46.51
N VAL A 547 -54.61 23.65 45.99
CA VAL A 547 -55.80 24.27 46.58
C VAL A 547 -56.79 23.17 46.93
N ALA A 548 -56.96 22.94 48.23
CA ALA A 548 -57.92 21.99 48.77
C ALA A 548 -59.19 22.70 49.26
N ASP A 549 -60.34 22.09 48.98
CA ASP A 549 -61.67 22.54 49.39
C ASP A 549 -62.48 21.38 50.00
N GLY A 550 -63.47 21.69 50.83
CA GLY A 550 -64.24 20.69 51.57
C GLY A 550 -63.40 19.94 52.61
N LEU A 551 -63.43 18.61 52.57
CA LEU A 551 -62.70 17.74 53.51
C LEU A 551 -61.29 17.35 53.02
N TRP A 552 -60.84 17.83 51.86
CA TRP A 552 -59.49 17.55 51.36
C TRP A 552 -58.42 18.16 52.28
N HIS A 553 -57.49 17.33 52.76
CA HIS A 553 -56.30 17.76 53.50
C HIS A 553 -55.20 16.70 53.41
N ILE A 554 -53.97 17.05 53.78
CA ILE A 554 -52.89 16.07 53.92
C ILE A 554 -53.06 15.37 55.26
N ALA A 555 -53.21 14.05 55.23
CA ALA A 555 -53.27 13.20 56.41
C ALA A 555 -51.89 12.55 56.64
N ASP A 556 -51.45 12.46 57.89
CA ASP A 556 -50.13 11.92 58.24
C ASP A 556 -50.28 10.73 59.19
N THR A 557 -49.88 9.54 58.75
CA THR A 557 -49.90 8.28 59.53
C THR A 557 -49.08 8.36 60.82
N ALA A 558 -48.14 9.30 60.92
CA ALA A 558 -47.41 9.54 62.16
C ALA A 558 -48.26 10.28 63.23
N THR A 559 -49.31 11.00 62.83
CA THR A 559 -50.11 11.85 63.73
C THR A 559 -51.60 11.51 63.77
N SER A 560 -52.10 10.75 62.79
CA SER A 560 -53.47 10.28 62.70
C SER A 560 -53.56 8.75 62.62
N LEU A 561 -54.52 8.18 63.35
CA LEU A 561 -54.89 6.76 63.27
C LEU A 561 -55.82 6.45 62.09
N CYS A 562 -56.41 7.47 61.47
CA CYS A 562 -57.29 7.34 60.30
C CYS A 562 -56.50 7.42 58.98
N ALA A 563 -55.34 8.07 59.00
CA ALA A 563 -54.50 8.29 57.82
C ALA A 563 -53.97 6.98 57.22
N ARG A 564 -53.77 6.99 55.91
CA ARG A 564 -53.17 5.92 55.12
C ARG A 564 -52.21 6.56 54.13
N ALA A 565 -51.07 5.95 53.89
CA ALA A 565 -50.15 6.32 52.81
C ALA A 565 -49.78 5.05 52.04
N TYR A 566 -49.46 5.17 50.75
CA TYR A 566 -48.94 4.07 49.96
C TYR A 566 -47.44 3.92 50.22
N GLU A 567 -46.68 5.00 49.99
CA GLU A 567 -45.28 5.16 50.37
C GLU A 567 -45.13 6.32 51.36
N GLY A 568 -44.08 6.31 52.18
CA GLY A 568 -43.87 7.37 53.17
C GLY A 568 -44.87 7.36 54.33
N THR A 569 -45.23 8.55 54.83
CA THR A 569 -46.17 8.70 55.96
C THR A 569 -47.38 9.58 55.65
N ARG A 570 -47.45 10.25 54.50
CA ARG A 570 -48.49 11.25 54.18
C ARG A 570 -49.20 10.94 52.87
N SER A 571 -50.47 11.31 52.79
CA SER A 571 -51.23 11.29 51.53
C SER A 571 -52.32 12.38 51.55
N TRP A 572 -52.91 12.68 50.40
CA TRP A 572 -54.13 13.50 50.35
C TRP A 572 -55.33 12.67 50.76
N TRP A 573 -56.22 13.23 51.57
CA TRP A 573 -57.41 12.55 52.06
C TRP A 573 -58.64 13.44 52.03
N PHE A 574 -59.76 12.91 51.51
CA PHE A 574 -61.10 13.46 51.71
C PHE A 574 -61.82 12.71 52.84
N GLY A 575 -61.76 13.27 54.05
CA GLY A 575 -62.42 12.72 55.25
C GLY A 575 -62.13 13.53 56.51
N SER A 576 -62.53 13.04 57.67
CA SER A 576 -62.34 13.73 58.95
C SER A 576 -61.51 12.92 59.94
N GLU A 577 -60.44 13.53 60.44
CA GLU A 577 -59.58 12.99 61.51
C GLU A 577 -60.34 12.70 62.82
N THR A 578 -61.53 13.29 62.99
CA THR A 578 -62.33 13.11 64.20
C THR A 578 -63.16 11.83 64.15
N THR A 579 -63.65 11.44 62.97
CA THR A 579 -64.56 10.31 62.80
C THR A 579 -63.95 9.14 62.03
N CYS A 580 -62.77 9.33 61.42
CA CYS A 580 -62.20 8.44 60.41
C CYS A 580 -63.13 8.17 59.22
N THR A 581 -64.08 9.08 58.96
CA THR A 581 -65.05 8.98 57.86
C THR A 581 -65.23 10.33 57.18
N TYR A 582 -65.87 10.37 56.01
CA TYR A 582 -66.32 11.63 55.40
C TYR A 582 -67.72 12.07 55.84
N ASN A 583 -68.34 11.41 56.84
CA ASN A 583 -69.67 11.78 57.33
C ASN A 583 -69.64 13.09 58.14
N THR A 584 -70.40 14.08 57.67
CA THR A 584 -70.60 15.36 58.36
C THR A 584 -72.04 15.53 58.89
N GLY A 585 -72.91 14.54 58.70
CA GLY A 585 -74.35 14.61 58.98
C GLY A 585 -75.17 15.34 57.91
N ALA A 586 -74.51 15.86 56.86
CA ALA A 586 -75.10 16.51 55.70
C ALA A 586 -74.39 16.05 54.41
N THR A 587 -74.90 16.48 53.26
CA THR A 587 -74.21 16.33 51.97
C THR A 587 -72.88 17.08 52.02
N THR A 588 -71.79 16.42 51.65
CA THR A 588 -70.46 17.04 51.56
C THR A 588 -69.83 16.81 50.19
N SER A 589 -69.08 17.81 49.73
CA SER A 589 -68.34 17.77 48.48
C SER A 589 -67.10 18.65 48.61
N GLY A 590 -66.09 18.40 47.80
CA GLY A 590 -64.94 19.29 47.68
C GLY A 590 -63.99 18.88 46.57
N THR A 591 -63.08 19.80 46.26
CA THR A 591 -62.08 19.61 45.20
C THR A 591 -60.66 19.79 45.72
N LEU A 592 -59.75 18.99 45.18
CA LEU A 592 -58.31 19.14 45.34
C LEU A 592 -57.73 19.50 43.97
N THR A 593 -57.23 20.73 43.84
CA THR A 593 -56.72 21.27 42.58
C THR A 593 -55.21 21.42 42.62
N SER A 594 -54.53 20.89 41.60
CA SER A 594 -53.08 20.98 41.47
C SER A 594 -52.60 22.40 41.10
N PRO A 595 -51.32 22.74 41.37
CA PRO A 595 -50.66 23.80 40.64
C PRO A 595 -50.67 23.53 39.12
N ALA A 596 -50.39 24.56 38.32
CA ALA A 596 -50.26 24.39 36.87
C ALA A 596 -49.05 23.51 36.55
N LEU A 597 -49.26 22.52 35.69
CA LEU A 597 -48.22 21.59 35.23
C LEU A 597 -48.29 21.44 33.71
N VAL A 598 -47.15 21.18 33.07
CA VAL A 598 -47.09 20.95 31.62
C VAL A 598 -47.08 19.45 31.36
N VAL A 599 -47.94 19.00 30.44
CA VAL A 599 -47.96 17.57 30.06
C VAL A 599 -46.80 17.28 29.11
N PRO A 600 -45.94 16.28 29.41
CA PRO A 600 -44.84 15.91 28.54
C PRO A 600 -45.34 15.17 27.28
N PRO A 601 -44.51 14.98 26.25
CA PRO A 601 -44.87 14.17 25.07
C PRO A 601 -45.35 12.78 25.46
N ASN A 602 -46.45 12.31 24.84
CA ASN A 602 -47.12 11.05 25.18
C ASN A 602 -47.48 10.94 26.69
N GLY A 603 -47.72 12.08 27.34
CA GLY A 603 -47.82 12.14 28.79
C GLY A 603 -48.90 11.24 29.37
N VAL A 604 -48.60 10.63 30.50
CA VAL A 604 -49.48 9.78 31.31
C VAL A 604 -49.53 10.36 32.71
N LEU A 605 -50.72 10.42 33.29
CA LEU A 605 -50.92 10.66 34.71
C LEU A 605 -50.97 9.32 35.44
N GLY A 606 -50.11 9.15 36.44
CA GLY A 606 -50.10 8.05 37.39
C GLY A 606 -50.34 8.53 38.82
N PHE A 607 -51.10 7.79 39.63
CA PHE A 607 -51.20 8.00 41.08
C PHE A 607 -51.69 6.73 41.78
N TRP A 608 -51.36 6.58 43.06
CA TRP A 608 -51.95 5.56 43.92
C TRP A 608 -53.27 6.06 44.52
N SER A 609 -54.29 5.21 44.48
CA SER A 609 -55.63 5.49 44.97
C SER A 609 -56.08 4.45 45.99
N TRP A 610 -56.61 4.89 47.12
CA TRP A 610 -57.30 4.05 48.10
C TRP A 610 -58.69 4.60 48.34
N GLU A 611 -59.71 3.76 48.17
CA GLU A 611 -61.10 4.20 48.15
C GLU A 611 -62.00 3.25 48.95
N GLU A 612 -62.77 3.83 49.87
CA GLU A 612 -63.84 3.15 50.61
C GLU A 612 -65.01 4.12 50.78
N THR A 613 -66.11 3.81 50.10
CA THR A 613 -67.34 4.60 50.00
C THR A 613 -68.56 3.68 50.08
N GLU A 614 -69.79 4.22 50.00
CA GLU A 614 -70.99 3.41 50.18
C GLU A 614 -71.17 2.30 49.13
N SER A 615 -70.64 2.50 47.92
CA SER A 615 -70.77 1.54 46.83
C SER A 615 -69.74 1.76 45.71
N PRO A 616 -69.48 0.75 44.86
CA PRO A 616 -68.73 0.92 43.61
C PRO A 616 -69.53 1.66 42.51
N GLY A 617 -70.75 2.14 42.82
CA GLY A 617 -71.60 2.87 41.88
C GLY A 617 -71.08 4.27 41.58
N THR A 618 -71.50 4.84 40.45
CA THR A 618 -71.07 6.18 39.99
C THR A 618 -72.10 7.27 40.28
N THR A 619 -73.19 6.94 40.97
CA THR A 619 -74.34 7.83 41.19
C THR A 619 -74.23 8.66 42.46
N TYR A 620 -73.65 8.10 43.52
CA TYR A 620 -73.42 8.69 44.84
C TYR A 620 -71.95 8.46 45.23
N ASP A 621 -71.41 9.23 46.19
CA ASP A 621 -69.98 9.23 46.54
C ASP A 621 -69.07 9.30 45.30
N ARG A 622 -69.28 10.31 44.46
CA ARG A 622 -68.63 10.42 43.15
C ARG A 622 -67.18 10.84 43.32
N ARG A 623 -66.26 9.95 42.94
CA ARG A 623 -64.82 10.22 42.83
C ARG A 623 -64.47 10.47 41.38
N LYS A 624 -64.23 11.73 41.04
CA LYS A 624 -63.99 12.19 39.66
C LYS A 624 -62.68 12.93 39.57
N LEU A 625 -62.06 12.90 38.40
CA LEU A 625 -60.89 13.68 38.06
C LEU A 625 -61.15 14.44 36.76
N PHE A 626 -60.91 15.75 36.81
CA PHE A 626 -61.04 16.65 35.68
C PHE A 626 -59.70 17.30 35.32
N ILE A 627 -59.58 17.74 34.06
CA ILE A 627 -58.51 18.60 33.55
C ILE A 627 -59.06 19.95 33.13
N THR A 628 -58.37 21.02 33.49
CA THR A 628 -58.60 22.38 32.96
C THR A 628 -57.34 22.91 32.28
N THR A 629 -57.50 23.65 31.18
CA THR A 629 -56.42 24.32 30.45
C THR A 629 -56.54 25.85 30.49
N ASP A 630 -57.56 26.40 31.15
CA ASP A 630 -57.94 27.82 31.13
C ASP A 630 -58.18 28.40 32.54
N GLU A 631 -57.36 27.99 33.51
CA GLU A 631 -57.45 28.42 34.92
C GLU A 631 -58.81 28.12 35.59
N GLY A 632 -59.49 27.05 35.17
CA GLY A 632 -60.72 26.54 35.78
C GLY A 632 -62.00 27.09 35.19
N ALA A 633 -61.93 27.82 34.07
CA ALA A 633 -63.13 28.31 33.37
C ALA A 633 -63.88 27.18 32.65
N THR A 634 -63.17 26.16 32.17
CA THR A 634 -63.74 24.92 31.64
C THR A 634 -63.01 23.68 32.17
N SER A 635 -63.75 22.64 32.55
CA SER A 635 -63.18 21.39 33.07
C SER A 635 -63.70 20.17 32.29
N ASN A 636 -62.77 19.33 31.83
CA ASN A 636 -63.06 18.10 31.08
C ASN A 636 -62.90 16.89 32.00
N LEU A 637 -63.93 16.03 32.08
CA LEU A 637 -63.87 14.79 32.87
C LEU A 637 -62.97 13.78 32.16
N ILE A 638 -61.93 13.29 32.86
CA ILE A 638 -60.98 12.30 32.32
C ILE A 638 -61.05 10.95 33.05
N PHE A 639 -61.58 10.93 34.27
CA PHE A 639 -61.73 9.69 35.04
C PHE A 639 -62.86 9.79 36.07
N GLN A 640 -63.58 8.68 36.25
CA GLN A 640 -64.52 8.48 37.34
C GLN A 640 -64.33 7.06 37.88
N SER A 641 -64.00 6.95 39.17
CA SER A 641 -63.71 5.65 39.79
C SER A 641 -64.98 4.84 40.05
N THR A 642 -64.86 3.52 39.93
CA THR A 642 -65.82 2.52 40.43
C THR A 642 -65.17 1.60 41.47
N ASN A 643 -63.93 1.88 41.89
CA ASN A 643 -63.23 1.04 42.86
C ASN A 643 -63.77 1.28 44.27
N ASN A 644 -63.91 0.21 45.04
CA ASN A 644 -64.40 0.27 46.43
C ASN A 644 -63.85 -0.88 47.29
N ASN A 645 -62.64 -1.36 46.97
CA ASN A 645 -62.08 -2.56 47.58
C ASN A 645 -61.27 -2.30 48.87
N ALA A 646 -61.16 -1.05 49.31
CA ALA A 646 -60.39 -0.68 50.51
C ALA A 646 -58.92 -1.17 50.49
N VAL A 647 -58.31 -1.19 49.30
CA VAL A 647 -56.89 -1.50 49.08
C VAL A 647 -56.29 -0.46 48.11
N TRP A 648 -55.00 -0.19 48.26
CA TRP A 648 -54.27 0.69 47.33
C TRP A 648 -54.24 0.04 45.94
N HIS A 649 -54.49 0.85 44.92
CA HIS A 649 -54.35 0.44 43.53
C HIS A 649 -53.82 1.61 42.70
N TYR A 650 -53.09 1.28 41.64
CA TYR A 650 -52.51 2.28 40.77
C TYR A 650 -53.49 2.68 39.66
N VAL A 651 -53.62 3.98 39.42
CA VAL A 651 -54.43 4.56 38.34
C VAL A 651 -53.50 5.20 37.32
N ALA A 652 -53.63 4.82 36.06
CA ALA A 652 -52.88 5.37 34.94
C ALA A 652 -53.83 5.90 33.86
N LEU A 653 -53.65 7.15 33.43
CA LEU A 653 -54.53 7.84 32.47
C LEU A 653 -53.70 8.50 31.37
N ASP A 654 -54.07 8.27 30.11
CA ASP A 654 -53.46 8.90 28.95
C ASP A 654 -53.80 10.40 28.90
N LEU A 655 -52.76 11.24 28.92
CA LEU A 655 -52.84 12.69 28.78
C LEU A 655 -52.27 13.20 27.46
N SER A 656 -51.91 12.31 26.51
CA SER A 656 -51.26 12.67 25.23
C SER A 656 -51.98 13.78 24.47
N ALA A 657 -53.32 13.85 24.55
CA ALA A 657 -54.14 14.92 23.96
C ALA A 657 -53.84 16.33 24.49
N TYR A 658 -53.18 16.46 25.64
CA TYR A 658 -52.82 17.71 26.31
C TYR A 658 -51.31 18.01 26.24
N THR A 659 -50.53 17.22 25.48
CA THR A 659 -49.07 17.39 25.31
C THR A 659 -48.68 18.85 25.07
N GLY A 660 -47.70 19.34 25.84
CA GLY A 660 -47.18 20.70 25.73
C GLY A 660 -48.12 21.81 26.22
N THR A 661 -49.31 21.46 26.72
CA THR A 661 -50.28 22.42 27.29
C THR A 661 -50.10 22.50 28.80
N ALA A 662 -50.17 23.71 29.37
CA ALA A 662 -50.25 23.91 30.81
C ALA A 662 -51.67 23.55 31.30
N ILE A 663 -51.77 22.57 32.19
CA ILE A 663 -53.02 22.05 32.73
C ILE A 663 -53.05 22.14 34.27
N ARG A 664 -54.24 22.00 34.86
CA ARG A 664 -54.41 21.64 36.28
C ARG A 664 -55.29 20.41 36.39
N LEU A 665 -54.96 19.54 37.35
CA LEU A 665 -55.73 18.37 37.74
C LEU A 665 -56.69 18.77 38.86
N ILE A 666 -57.96 18.35 38.77
CA ILE A 666 -59.00 18.63 39.76
C ILE A 666 -59.61 17.31 40.21
N PHE A 667 -59.18 16.81 41.37
CA PHE A 667 -59.82 15.68 42.03
C PHE A 667 -61.07 16.18 42.75
N SER A 668 -62.20 15.54 42.51
CA SER A 668 -63.51 15.94 43.02
C SER A 668 -64.17 14.76 43.73
N PHE A 669 -64.56 14.99 44.98
CA PHE A 669 -65.38 14.07 45.75
C PHE A 669 -66.73 14.73 46.04
N ASP A 670 -67.84 14.05 45.75
CA ASP A 670 -69.20 14.53 46.02
C ASP A 670 -70.10 13.40 46.51
N THR A 671 -70.59 13.51 47.74
CA THR A 671 -71.49 12.51 48.35
C THR A 671 -72.88 12.48 47.71
N GLU A 672 -73.31 13.57 47.07
CA GLU A 672 -74.65 13.79 46.49
C GLU A 672 -75.82 13.75 47.49
N ASP A 673 -75.76 12.94 48.54
CA ASP A 673 -76.69 12.94 49.66
C ASP A 673 -76.00 12.80 51.03
N ASN A 674 -76.79 12.72 52.11
CA ASN A 674 -76.30 12.63 53.48
C ASN A 674 -76.41 11.22 54.08
N ILE A 675 -76.64 10.22 53.23
CA ILE A 675 -76.84 8.81 53.58
C ILE A 675 -75.57 8.06 53.18
N GLY A 676 -75.21 7.01 53.91
CA GLY A 676 -74.10 6.15 53.49
C GLY A 676 -72.70 6.75 53.63
N ASN A 677 -72.51 7.88 54.32
CA ASN A 677 -71.22 8.57 54.37
C ASN A 677 -70.23 8.07 55.46
N ASP A 678 -70.55 6.99 56.19
CA ASP A 678 -69.77 6.44 57.31
C ASP A 678 -68.56 5.57 56.87
N PHE A 679 -67.91 5.91 55.75
CA PHE A 679 -66.74 5.19 55.23
C PHE A 679 -65.50 6.08 55.18
N SER A 680 -64.33 5.46 55.01
CA SER A 680 -63.04 6.15 55.11
C SER A 680 -62.79 7.18 54.00
N GLY A 681 -63.51 7.13 52.87
CA GLY A 681 -63.41 8.13 51.80
C GLY A 681 -62.33 7.82 50.78
N TRP A 682 -61.68 8.86 50.26
CA TRP A 682 -60.72 8.76 49.16
C TRP A 682 -59.35 9.30 49.56
N PHE A 683 -58.32 8.45 49.44
CA PHE A 683 -56.92 8.83 49.59
C PHE A 683 -56.21 8.78 48.23
N ILE A 684 -55.33 9.75 47.99
CA ILE A 684 -54.51 9.88 46.78
C ILE A 684 -53.05 10.07 47.20
N ASP A 685 -52.16 9.34 46.57
CA ASP A 685 -50.73 9.36 46.89
C ASP A 685 -49.84 9.20 45.64
N ASP A 686 -48.58 9.64 45.76
CA ASP A 686 -47.52 9.58 44.73
C ASP A 686 -47.99 9.92 43.31
N LEU A 687 -48.49 11.14 43.13
CA LEU A 687 -48.97 11.60 41.85
C LEU A 687 -47.81 11.97 40.93
N THR A 688 -47.84 11.46 39.72
CA THR A 688 -46.83 11.70 38.69
C THR A 688 -47.47 11.97 37.32
N VAL A 689 -46.94 12.92 36.57
CA VAL A 689 -47.25 13.14 35.15
C VAL A 689 -45.96 12.93 34.37
N PHE A 690 -45.85 11.83 33.64
CA PHE A 690 -44.60 11.36 33.03
C PHE A 690 -44.79 10.90 31.59
N THR A 691 -43.71 10.74 30.84
CA THR A 691 -43.73 10.04 29.53
C THR A 691 -43.53 8.54 29.79
N PRO A 692 -44.37 7.64 29.24
CA PRO A 692 -44.19 6.20 29.43
C PRO A 692 -42.77 5.76 29.07
N GLY A 693 -42.29 4.73 29.78
CA GLY A 693 -40.96 4.17 29.60
C GLY A 693 -40.84 3.25 28.41
N ASP A 694 -39.90 3.52 27.52
CA ASP A 694 -39.62 2.64 26.38
C ASP A 694 -38.94 1.34 26.87
N LEU A 695 -39.62 0.21 26.75
CA LEU A 695 -38.97 -1.10 26.77
C LEU A 695 -38.15 -1.17 25.48
N ASP A 696 -36.83 -1.19 25.61
CA ASP A 696 -35.91 -1.18 24.47
C ASP A 696 -35.02 -2.43 24.47
N ALA A 697 -34.48 -2.77 23.31
CA ALA A 697 -33.51 -3.85 23.16
C ALA A 697 -32.36 -3.45 22.24
N THR A 698 -31.14 -3.74 22.68
CA THR A 698 -29.99 -3.73 21.77
C THR A 698 -30.03 -5.01 20.94
N VAL A 699 -30.57 -4.89 19.73
CA VAL A 699 -30.82 -6.02 18.84
C VAL A 699 -29.51 -6.43 18.15
N SER A 700 -28.87 -7.47 18.66
CA SER A 700 -28.13 -8.40 17.79
C SER A 700 -29.18 -9.22 17.01
N SER A 701 -28.86 -9.67 15.80
CA SER A 701 -29.73 -10.59 15.04
C SER A 701 -29.10 -11.99 15.03
N PRO A 702 -29.17 -12.76 16.15
CA PRO A 702 -28.46 -14.01 16.28
C PRO A 702 -28.68 -14.95 15.09
N ARG A 703 -27.56 -15.40 14.52
CA ARG A 703 -27.55 -16.36 13.42
C ARG A 703 -26.79 -17.60 13.83
N TRP A 704 -27.47 -18.75 13.83
CA TRP A 704 -26.82 -20.05 13.93
C TRP A 704 -26.65 -20.65 12.55
N GLU A 705 -25.51 -21.29 12.31
CA GLU A 705 -25.25 -22.01 11.08
C GLU A 705 -24.57 -23.36 11.35
N GLY A 706 -24.84 -24.33 10.48
CA GLY A 706 -24.33 -25.69 10.62
C GLY A 706 -24.80 -26.57 9.47
N GLN A 707 -24.20 -27.76 9.37
CA GLN A 707 -24.62 -28.77 8.40
C GLN A 707 -25.94 -29.43 8.85
N GLU A 708 -26.69 -29.98 7.90
CA GLU A 708 -27.88 -30.80 8.17
C GLU A 708 -27.53 -31.93 9.15
N GLY A 709 -28.33 -32.08 10.21
CA GLY A 709 -28.04 -32.97 11.33
C GLY A 709 -27.18 -32.37 12.46
N GLY A 710 -26.59 -31.18 12.25
CA GLY A 710 -25.79 -30.45 13.25
C GLY A 710 -24.36 -30.96 13.42
N PRO A 711 -23.56 -30.34 14.32
CA PRO A 711 -23.93 -29.27 15.27
C PRO A 711 -24.04 -27.89 14.61
N PHE A 712 -24.74 -26.97 15.29
CA PHE A 712 -24.92 -25.58 14.86
C PHE A 712 -24.16 -24.63 15.77
N THR A 713 -23.45 -23.68 15.16
CA THR A 713 -22.63 -22.68 15.85
C THR A 713 -23.10 -21.26 15.53
N LEU A 714 -22.84 -20.31 16.42
CA LEU A 714 -23.16 -18.89 16.17
C LEU A 714 -22.20 -18.29 15.14
N ALA A 715 -22.75 -17.58 14.16
CA ALA A 715 -22.01 -16.89 13.11
C ALA A 715 -21.60 -15.46 13.50
N ASP A 716 -22.34 -14.80 14.39
CA ASP A 716 -22.21 -13.37 14.75
C ASP A 716 -21.67 -13.11 16.16
N GLY A 717 -21.23 -14.17 16.86
CA GLY A 717 -20.46 -14.07 18.11
C GLY A 717 -21.27 -13.82 19.39
N SER A 718 -22.57 -13.48 19.32
CA SER A 718 -23.42 -13.35 20.51
C SER A 718 -24.80 -13.96 20.32
N ALA A 719 -25.11 -14.97 21.14
CA ALA A 719 -26.46 -15.53 21.27
C ALA A 719 -27.38 -14.71 22.17
N SER A 720 -26.91 -13.56 22.62
CA SER A 720 -27.60 -12.73 23.61
C SER A 720 -27.99 -11.39 23.02
N PHE A 721 -29.17 -10.93 23.40
CA PHE A 721 -29.61 -9.55 23.25
C PHE A 721 -29.86 -8.95 24.64
N VAL A 722 -29.77 -7.63 24.74
CA VAL A 722 -29.94 -6.92 26.00
C VAL A 722 -31.27 -6.21 25.96
N LEU A 723 -32.14 -6.49 26.92
CA LEU A 723 -33.32 -5.69 27.21
C LEU A 723 -32.94 -4.58 28.17
N SER A 724 -33.48 -3.38 27.94
CA SER A 724 -33.27 -2.22 28.80
C SER A 724 -34.59 -1.51 29.05
N ASN A 725 -34.69 -0.92 30.23
CA ASN A 725 -35.73 0.06 30.50
C ASN A 725 -35.15 1.46 30.31
N ALA A 726 -35.51 2.11 29.20
CA ALA A 726 -35.06 3.46 28.88
C ALA A 726 -35.88 4.55 29.59
N SER A 727 -36.89 4.16 30.38
CA SER A 727 -37.59 5.09 31.28
C SER A 727 -36.65 5.66 32.33
N GLU A 728 -36.87 6.92 32.69
CA GLU A 728 -36.25 7.54 33.86
C GLU A 728 -37.11 7.41 35.13
N ALA A 729 -38.34 6.88 35.03
CA ALA A 729 -39.34 7.03 36.10
C ALA A 729 -40.11 5.76 36.50
N VAL A 730 -40.31 4.77 35.60
CA VAL A 730 -41.22 3.64 35.87
C VAL A 730 -40.57 2.29 35.57
N SER A 731 -40.73 1.32 36.48
CA SER A 731 -40.32 -0.07 36.27
C SER A 731 -41.18 -0.78 35.23
N VAL A 732 -40.55 -1.60 34.38
CA VAL A 732 -41.20 -2.31 33.28
C VAL A 732 -41.15 -3.83 33.50
N PRO A 733 -42.29 -4.48 33.81
CA PRO A 733 -42.38 -5.94 33.81
C PRO A 733 -42.52 -6.49 32.39
N TRP A 734 -41.80 -7.57 32.06
CA TRP A 734 -41.72 -8.13 30.71
C TRP A 734 -41.82 -9.66 30.68
N ASP A 735 -42.31 -10.21 29.57
CA ASP A 735 -42.39 -11.64 29.26
C ASP A 735 -41.75 -11.98 27.89
N LEU A 736 -41.05 -13.11 27.80
CA LEU A 736 -40.51 -13.69 26.57
C LEU A 736 -41.44 -14.80 26.07
N VAL A 737 -42.30 -14.49 25.10
CA VAL A 737 -43.42 -15.37 24.71
C VAL A 737 -43.29 -15.93 23.29
N GLY A 738 -42.41 -15.39 22.46
CA GLY A 738 -42.28 -15.77 21.04
C GLY A 738 -41.05 -16.61 20.67
N VAL A 739 -40.49 -17.40 21.59
CA VAL A 739 -39.26 -18.18 21.30
C VAL A 739 -39.55 -19.28 20.25
N PRO A 740 -38.85 -19.31 19.10
CA PRO A 740 -39.02 -20.36 18.10
C PRO A 740 -38.80 -21.75 18.68
N PRO A 741 -39.50 -22.80 18.21
CA PRO A 741 -39.43 -24.14 18.79
C PRO A 741 -38.03 -24.76 18.83
N TRP A 742 -37.13 -24.35 17.92
CA TRP A 742 -35.75 -24.83 17.82
C TRP A 742 -34.76 -24.08 18.74
N LEU A 743 -35.24 -23.09 19.48
CA LEU A 743 -34.51 -22.35 20.50
C LEU A 743 -35.03 -22.63 21.91
N SER A 744 -34.23 -22.26 22.88
CA SER A 744 -34.57 -22.22 24.30
C SER A 744 -33.90 -21.03 24.96
N ALA A 745 -34.53 -20.49 26.01
CA ALA A 745 -34.01 -19.37 26.79
C ALA A 745 -34.11 -19.71 28.29
N PRO A 746 -33.08 -19.41 29.11
CA PRO A 746 -33.09 -19.72 30.54
C PRO A 746 -33.96 -18.74 31.35
N ILE A 747 -34.21 -17.54 30.84
CA ILE A 747 -35.04 -16.51 31.48
C ILE A 747 -36.21 -16.20 30.55
N LEU A 748 -37.44 -16.32 31.06
CA LEU A 748 -38.68 -16.15 30.29
C LEU A 748 -39.52 -14.94 30.71
N GLN A 749 -39.19 -14.28 31.81
CA GLN A 749 -39.91 -13.11 32.32
C GLN A 749 -39.04 -12.36 33.33
N GLY A 750 -39.35 -11.08 33.57
CA GLY A 750 -38.65 -10.26 34.55
C GLY A 750 -39.32 -8.91 34.79
N GLU A 751 -38.63 -8.06 35.53
CA GLU A 751 -38.97 -6.66 35.77
C GLU A 751 -37.69 -5.83 35.70
N LEU A 752 -37.72 -4.71 34.98
CA LEU A 752 -36.59 -3.81 34.79
C LEU A 752 -36.92 -2.47 35.43
N VAL A 753 -36.18 -2.05 36.46
CA VAL A 753 -36.35 -0.70 36.99
C VAL A 753 -35.74 0.34 36.03
N PRO A 754 -36.05 1.64 36.16
CA PRO A 754 -35.46 2.68 35.32
C PRO A 754 -33.93 2.56 35.20
N GLY A 755 -33.41 2.49 33.96
CA GLY A 755 -31.99 2.35 33.67
C GLY A 755 -31.41 0.93 33.82
N ASP A 756 -32.21 -0.05 34.25
CA ASP A 756 -31.76 -1.44 34.30
C ASP A 756 -31.60 -2.05 32.91
N THR A 757 -30.71 -3.03 32.85
CA THR A 757 -30.55 -3.91 31.68
C THR A 757 -30.53 -5.37 32.10
N VAL A 758 -31.00 -6.26 31.24
CA VAL A 758 -30.89 -7.71 31.39
C VAL A 758 -30.44 -8.34 30.07
N SER A 759 -29.40 -9.17 30.13
CA SER A 759 -28.95 -9.96 28.98
C SER A 759 -29.74 -11.26 28.90
N LEU A 760 -30.40 -11.50 27.76
CA LEU A 760 -31.14 -12.71 27.47
C LEU A 760 -30.36 -13.57 26.48
N THR A 761 -29.87 -14.73 26.92
CA THR A 761 -29.13 -15.68 26.09
C THR A 761 -30.04 -16.74 25.50
N LEU A 762 -29.93 -16.98 24.20
CA LEU A 762 -30.64 -18.01 23.46
C LEU A 762 -29.74 -19.23 23.21
N HIS A 763 -30.32 -20.42 23.23
CA HIS A 763 -29.62 -21.68 22.95
C HIS A 763 -30.39 -22.50 21.93
N THR A 764 -29.69 -23.05 20.94
CA THR A 764 -30.25 -24.09 20.06
C THR A 764 -30.56 -25.35 20.86
N ASN A 765 -31.64 -26.03 20.48
CA ASN A 765 -32.02 -27.30 21.09
C ASN A 765 -31.96 -28.44 20.06
N SER A 766 -32.32 -29.65 20.49
CA SER A 766 -32.21 -30.86 19.67
C SER A 766 -33.07 -30.85 18.41
N LEU A 767 -34.12 -30.02 18.33
CA LEU A 767 -34.98 -29.93 17.14
C LEU A 767 -34.27 -29.32 15.94
N THR A 768 -33.19 -28.56 16.14
CA THR A 768 -32.37 -28.01 15.04
C THR A 768 -31.84 -29.09 14.10
N SER A 769 -31.59 -30.30 14.60
CA SER A 769 -31.12 -31.44 13.80
C SER A 769 -32.16 -32.02 12.83
N LEU A 770 -33.43 -31.61 12.93
CA LEU A 770 -34.53 -32.08 12.08
C LEU A 770 -34.81 -31.17 10.88
N PHE A 771 -34.15 -30.02 10.78
CA PHE A 771 -34.35 -29.06 9.70
C PHE A 771 -33.54 -29.49 8.47
N ALA A 772 -34.18 -29.49 7.31
CA ALA A 772 -33.52 -29.70 6.02
C ALA A 772 -32.75 -28.43 5.58
N GLY A 773 -31.87 -28.56 4.59
CA GLY A 773 -31.13 -27.43 4.00
C GLY A 773 -32.01 -26.19 3.73
N GLY A 774 -31.65 -25.05 4.31
CA GLY A 774 -32.50 -23.86 4.27
C GLY A 774 -32.05 -22.73 5.17
N LEU A 775 -32.42 -21.50 4.82
CA LEU A 775 -32.45 -20.37 5.75
C LEU A 775 -33.83 -20.27 6.41
N TYR A 776 -33.88 -20.38 7.73
CA TYR A 776 -35.09 -20.24 8.53
C TYR A 776 -35.01 -18.96 9.36
N THR A 777 -35.92 -18.01 9.11
CA THR A 777 -36.01 -16.73 9.83
C THR A 777 -37.29 -16.67 10.65
N GLN A 778 -37.18 -16.33 11.93
CA GLN A 778 -38.31 -16.14 12.85
C GLN A 778 -37.99 -15.00 13.82
N ASN A 779 -38.99 -14.51 14.55
CA ASN A 779 -38.81 -13.47 15.56
C ASN A 779 -39.04 -14.04 16.96
N VAL A 780 -38.17 -13.67 17.89
CA VAL A 780 -38.42 -13.80 19.32
C VAL A 780 -39.20 -12.57 19.78
N LEU A 781 -40.33 -12.77 20.47
CA LEU A 781 -41.20 -11.70 20.96
C LEU A 781 -41.02 -11.48 22.46
N VAL A 782 -40.73 -10.24 22.85
CA VAL A 782 -40.71 -9.75 24.23
C VAL A 782 -41.88 -8.80 24.42
N VAL A 783 -42.73 -9.04 25.41
CA VAL A 783 -43.95 -8.26 25.66
C VAL A 783 -43.81 -7.51 26.98
N ASN A 784 -44.11 -6.21 26.96
CA ASN A 784 -44.31 -5.41 28.15
C ASN A 784 -45.67 -5.74 28.77
N ARG A 785 -45.68 -6.27 30.00
CA ARG A 785 -46.91 -6.72 30.68
C ARG A 785 -47.84 -5.57 31.06
N VAL A 786 -47.32 -4.36 31.21
CA VAL A 786 -48.11 -3.17 31.58
C VAL A 786 -48.54 -2.42 30.31
N PHE A 787 -47.71 -2.42 29.27
CA PHE A 787 -47.95 -1.71 28.00
C PHE A 787 -47.79 -2.65 26.79
N PRO A 788 -48.78 -3.49 26.44
CA PRO A 788 -48.63 -4.50 25.37
C PRO A 788 -48.31 -3.95 23.98
N ALA A 789 -48.49 -2.64 23.74
CA ALA A 789 -48.12 -1.97 22.51
C ALA A 789 -46.59 -1.79 22.35
N ASP A 790 -45.83 -1.80 23.44
CA ASP A 790 -44.35 -1.69 23.48
C ASP A 790 -43.66 -3.05 23.49
N SER A 791 -44.10 -3.97 22.61
CA SER A 791 -43.48 -5.28 22.46
C SER A 791 -42.31 -5.24 21.47
N ILE A 792 -41.20 -5.91 21.80
CA ILE A 792 -39.99 -5.97 20.98
C ILE A 792 -39.95 -7.27 20.18
N GLN A 793 -39.60 -7.16 18.90
CA GLN A 793 -39.29 -8.32 18.05
C GLN A 793 -37.79 -8.39 17.76
N VAL A 794 -37.17 -9.51 18.15
CA VAL A 794 -35.76 -9.79 17.88
C VAL A 794 -35.70 -10.83 16.76
N PRO A 795 -35.23 -10.47 15.55
CA PRO A 795 -35.07 -11.42 14.46
C PRO A 795 -33.96 -12.41 14.77
N VAL A 796 -34.24 -13.70 14.57
CA VAL A 796 -33.29 -14.81 14.71
C VAL A 796 -33.30 -15.66 13.46
N SER A 797 -32.14 -16.21 13.11
CA SER A 797 -32.00 -17.04 11.91
C SER A 797 -31.19 -18.31 12.14
N LEU A 798 -31.59 -19.37 11.44
CA LEU A 798 -30.90 -20.64 11.38
C LEU A 798 -30.58 -20.95 9.91
N LEU A 799 -29.31 -20.96 9.54
CA LEU A 799 -28.85 -21.46 8.25
C LEU A 799 -28.46 -22.93 8.38
N VAL A 800 -29.24 -23.81 7.77
CA VAL A 800 -28.90 -25.23 7.61
C VAL A 800 -28.28 -25.42 6.24
N ARG A 801 -27.00 -25.84 6.22
CA ARG A 801 -26.28 -26.20 5.00
C ARG A 801 -26.57 -27.66 4.67
N ASP A 802 -26.83 -27.95 3.40
CA ASP A 802 -27.00 -29.31 2.90
C ASP A 802 -25.66 -29.85 2.33
N ALA A 803 -25.71 -31.00 1.66
CA ALA A 803 -24.54 -31.67 1.11
C ALA A 803 -23.87 -30.95 -0.07
N LEU A 804 -24.41 -29.83 -0.56
CA LEU A 804 -23.84 -29.06 -1.66
C LEU A 804 -22.84 -28.00 -1.15
N PRO A 805 -21.68 -27.82 -1.81
CA PRO A 805 -20.77 -26.74 -1.48
C PRO A 805 -21.35 -25.35 -1.78
N ASP A 806 -21.13 -24.40 -0.87
CA ASP A 806 -21.52 -22.98 -1.03
C ASP A 806 -21.06 -22.36 -2.35
N LEU A 807 -19.81 -22.62 -2.76
CA LEU A 807 -19.25 -22.06 -4.00
C LEU A 807 -19.95 -22.62 -5.24
N TRP A 808 -20.35 -23.90 -5.22
CA TRP A 808 -21.09 -24.49 -6.33
C TRP A 808 -22.47 -23.85 -6.45
N ARG A 809 -23.17 -23.68 -5.31
CA ARG A 809 -24.47 -23.00 -5.30
C ARG A 809 -24.36 -21.53 -5.74
N LEU A 810 -23.31 -20.83 -5.28
CA LEU A 810 -23.07 -19.43 -5.67
C LEU A 810 -22.91 -19.28 -7.18
N VAL A 811 -22.18 -20.20 -7.83
CA VAL A 811 -21.91 -20.16 -9.27
C VAL A 811 -23.20 -20.34 -10.08
N TYR A 812 -24.08 -21.27 -9.71
CA TYR A 812 -25.25 -21.61 -10.52
C TYR A 812 -26.54 -20.87 -10.13
N PHE A 813 -26.69 -20.48 -8.86
CA PHE A 813 -27.90 -19.86 -8.31
C PHE A 813 -27.68 -18.43 -7.81
N GLY A 814 -26.43 -17.97 -7.71
CA GLY A 814 -26.11 -16.58 -7.33
C GLY A 814 -26.16 -16.29 -5.82
N HIS A 815 -26.35 -17.31 -4.99
CA HIS A 815 -26.29 -17.23 -3.53
C HIS A 815 -25.77 -18.52 -2.90
N ILE A 816 -25.36 -18.47 -1.63
CA ILE A 816 -24.78 -19.63 -0.91
C ILE A 816 -25.81 -20.43 -0.12
N GLU A 817 -26.98 -19.86 0.17
CA GLU A 817 -27.98 -20.45 1.07
C GLU A 817 -28.85 -21.46 0.32
N PRO A 818 -29.07 -22.69 0.82
CA PRO A 818 -30.02 -23.60 0.18
C PRO A 818 -31.43 -23.00 0.22
N ASN A 819 -32.13 -22.97 -0.91
CA ASN A 819 -33.43 -22.32 -1.01
C ASN A 819 -34.39 -23.17 -1.86
N PRO A 820 -35.54 -23.60 -1.31
CA PRO A 820 -36.52 -24.37 -2.07
C PRO A 820 -37.28 -23.54 -3.10
N ALA A 821 -37.32 -22.21 -2.93
CA ALA A 821 -38.12 -21.35 -3.81
C ALA A 821 -37.50 -21.24 -5.21
N ASP A 822 -36.19 -21.38 -5.32
CA ASP A 822 -35.46 -21.41 -6.58
C ASP A 822 -34.85 -22.79 -6.89
N LEU A 823 -35.25 -23.81 -6.13
CA LEU A 823 -34.84 -25.21 -6.31
C LEU A 823 -33.32 -25.42 -6.17
N SER A 824 -32.66 -24.69 -5.27
CA SER A 824 -31.19 -24.73 -5.10
C SER A 824 -30.69 -25.64 -3.96
N ARG A 825 -31.58 -26.49 -3.39
CA ARG A 825 -31.18 -27.48 -2.38
C ARG A 825 -30.56 -28.71 -3.03
N ALA A 826 -29.76 -29.45 -2.27
CA ALA A 826 -29.16 -30.72 -2.67
C ALA A 826 -30.18 -31.73 -3.24
N THR A 827 -31.40 -31.75 -2.70
CA THR A 827 -32.47 -32.67 -3.09
C THR A 827 -33.41 -32.14 -4.17
N ASP A 828 -33.23 -30.89 -4.59
CA ASP A 828 -34.08 -30.27 -5.60
C ASP A 828 -33.54 -30.55 -7.00
N ASP A 829 -34.44 -30.67 -7.97
CA ASP A 829 -34.15 -30.81 -9.40
C ASP A 829 -34.54 -29.49 -10.08
N ALA A 830 -33.55 -28.64 -10.33
CA ALA A 830 -33.77 -27.25 -10.73
C ALA A 830 -34.12 -27.06 -12.21
N ASP A 831 -33.71 -27.97 -13.11
CA ASP A 831 -34.04 -27.93 -14.53
C ASP A 831 -35.04 -29.00 -14.99
N GLY A 832 -35.44 -29.90 -14.10
CA GLY A 832 -36.51 -30.86 -14.30
C GLY A 832 -36.10 -32.06 -15.16
N ASP A 833 -34.81 -32.37 -15.23
CA ASP A 833 -34.29 -33.50 -16.01
C ASP A 833 -34.32 -34.85 -15.28
N GLY A 834 -34.63 -34.82 -13.98
CA GLY A 834 -34.79 -35.97 -13.10
C GLY A 834 -33.61 -36.24 -12.18
N ASP A 835 -32.48 -35.55 -12.33
CA ASP A 835 -31.35 -35.59 -11.41
C ASP A 835 -31.45 -34.44 -10.38
N ASP A 836 -31.19 -34.74 -9.10
CA ASP A 836 -31.13 -33.70 -8.09
C ASP A 836 -29.80 -32.94 -8.14
N ASN A 837 -29.76 -31.73 -7.58
CA ASN A 837 -28.57 -30.88 -7.62
C ASN A 837 -27.34 -31.57 -7.00
N LEU A 838 -27.51 -32.46 -6.02
CA LEU A 838 -26.41 -33.23 -5.45
C LEU A 838 -25.84 -34.22 -6.47
N THR A 839 -26.71 -34.90 -7.21
CA THR A 839 -26.34 -35.79 -8.31
C THR A 839 -25.63 -35.00 -9.41
N GLU A 840 -26.15 -33.84 -9.78
CA GLU A 840 -25.54 -32.91 -10.73
C GLU A 840 -24.12 -32.48 -10.28
N TYR A 841 -23.98 -32.10 -9.00
CA TYR A 841 -22.69 -31.79 -8.41
C TYR A 841 -21.74 -32.98 -8.44
N ILE A 842 -22.20 -34.19 -8.13
CA ILE A 842 -21.37 -35.40 -8.17
C ILE A 842 -21.01 -35.77 -9.61
N ALA A 843 -21.89 -35.54 -10.58
CA ALA A 843 -21.67 -35.88 -11.98
C ALA A 843 -20.90 -34.81 -12.79
N ASP A 844 -20.76 -33.60 -12.23
CA ASP A 844 -20.17 -32.42 -12.90
C ASP A 844 -21.02 -31.89 -14.06
N THR A 845 -22.34 -31.97 -13.90
CA THR A 845 -23.34 -31.51 -14.85
C THR A 845 -23.91 -30.14 -14.45
N HIS A 846 -24.71 -29.53 -15.33
CA HIS A 846 -25.17 -28.15 -15.17
C HIS A 846 -26.61 -28.14 -14.62
N PRO A 847 -26.83 -27.74 -13.35
CA PRO A 847 -28.09 -27.94 -12.62
C PRO A 847 -29.27 -27.05 -13.09
N ARG A 848 -29.07 -26.27 -14.14
CA ARG A 848 -30.06 -25.35 -14.71
C ARG A 848 -30.20 -25.51 -16.22
N ASP A 849 -29.62 -26.57 -16.78
CA ASP A 849 -29.68 -26.89 -18.21
C ASP A 849 -29.99 -28.38 -18.40
N SER A 850 -31.28 -28.67 -18.50
CA SER A 850 -31.84 -30.02 -18.73
C SER A 850 -31.29 -30.79 -19.94
N ASN A 851 -30.46 -30.16 -20.79
CA ASN A 851 -29.77 -30.85 -21.87
C ASN A 851 -28.48 -31.54 -21.41
N VAL A 852 -27.96 -31.21 -20.22
CA VAL A 852 -26.65 -31.64 -19.72
C VAL A 852 -26.81 -32.73 -18.66
N VAL A 853 -27.46 -33.83 -19.03
CA VAL A 853 -27.73 -34.96 -18.09
C VAL A 853 -26.58 -35.97 -18.10
N TRP A 854 -26.20 -36.51 -16.94
CA TRP A 854 -25.26 -37.62 -16.87
C TRP A 854 -25.94 -38.98 -17.02
N ARG A 855 -25.64 -39.66 -18.12
CA ARG A 855 -26.13 -41.01 -18.41
C ARG A 855 -25.18 -41.79 -19.30
N VAL A 856 -25.39 -43.10 -19.38
CA VAL A 856 -24.83 -43.92 -20.46
C VAL A 856 -25.40 -43.41 -21.79
N ASP A 857 -24.54 -42.89 -22.65
CA ASP A 857 -24.92 -42.26 -23.92
C ASP A 857 -25.03 -43.27 -25.06
N GLN A 858 -24.19 -44.30 -25.03
CA GLN A 858 -24.11 -45.31 -26.07
C GLN A 858 -23.69 -46.68 -25.51
N VAL A 859 -24.33 -47.73 -26.03
CA VAL A 859 -23.84 -49.11 -25.92
C VAL A 859 -23.52 -49.66 -27.30
N GLU A 860 -22.41 -50.39 -27.41
CA GLU A 860 -22.00 -51.04 -28.65
C GLU A 860 -22.17 -52.55 -28.49
N VAL A 861 -23.21 -53.09 -29.16
CA VAL A 861 -23.50 -54.52 -29.18
C VAL A 861 -22.57 -55.20 -30.19
N ALA A 862 -21.30 -55.28 -29.84
CA ALA A 862 -20.23 -55.93 -30.58
C ALA A 862 -19.57 -57.01 -29.71
N SER A 863 -18.60 -57.74 -30.27
CA SER A 863 -17.68 -58.59 -29.51
C SER A 863 -16.29 -57.92 -29.62
N PRO A 864 -15.76 -57.32 -28.54
CA PRO A 864 -16.35 -57.19 -27.19
C PRO A 864 -17.47 -56.13 -27.10
N PHE A 865 -18.37 -56.30 -26.13
CA PHE A 865 -19.42 -55.32 -25.80
C PHE A 865 -18.79 -54.05 -25.19
N ALA A 866 -19.31 -52.87 -25.53
CA ALA A 866 -18.80 -51.60 -24.96
C ALA A 866 -19.91 -50.73 -24.37
N VAL A 867 -19.59 -50.06 -23.25
CA VAL A 867 -20.42 -49.03 -22.61
C VAL A 867 -19.71 -47.70 -22.68
N ARG A 868 -20.41 -46.65 -23.08
CA ARG A 868 -19.89 -45.28 -23.18
C ARG A 868 -20.77 -44.30 -22.42
N TRP A 869 -20.17 -43.20 -21.97
CA TRP A 869 -20.84 -42.09 -21.30
C TRP A 869 -20.04 -40.80 -21.50
N VAL A 870 -20.66 -39.65 -21.33
CA VAL A 870 -19.94 -38.37 -21.27
C VAL A 870 -19.25 -38.25 -19.92
N ALA A 871 -17.94 -38.06 -19.93
CA ALA A 871 -17.13 -37.96 -18.73
C ALA A 871 -16.68 -36.51 -18.47
N SER A 872 -16.48 -36.21 -17.18
CA SER A 872 -15.82 -35.00 -16.71
C SER A 872 -14.39 -35.33 -16.27
N PRO A 873 -13.39 -34.50 -16.63
CA PRO A 873 -12.02 -34.66 -16.14
C PRO A 873 -11.89 -34.48 -14.62
N ASN A 874 -12.91 -33.92 -13.95
CA ASN A 874 -12.90 -33.66 -12.51
C ASN A 874 -13.53 -34.80 -11.69
N ARG A 875 -13.85 -35.95 -12.31
CA ARG A 875 -14.56 -37.07 -11.66
C ARG A 875 -13.87 -38.41 -11.87
N VAL A 876 -14.23 -39.36 -11.00
CA VAL A 876 -13.76 -40.75 -11.06
C VAL A 876 -14.95 -41.66 -11.31
N TYR A 877 -14.74 -42.67 -12.16
CA TYR A 877 -15.78 -43.60 -12.60
C TYR A 877 -15.45 -45.05 -12.24
N ASP A 878 -16.47 -45.80 -11.83
CA ASP A 878 -16.43 -47.24 -11.62
C ASP A 878 -17.48 -47.89 -12.56
N VAL A 879 -17.09 -48.93 -13.29
CA VAL A 879 -17.98 -49.68 -14.18
C VAL A 879 -18.18 -51.05 -13.57
N GLU A 880 -19.43 -51.42 -13.36
CA GLU A 880 -19.82 -52.68 -12.73
C GLU A 880 -20.78 -53.46 -13.61
N TYR A 881 -20.80 -54.78 -13.42
CA TYR A 881 -21.73 -55.66 -14.11
C TYR A 881 -22.40 -56.67 -13.18
N THR A 882 -23.52 -57.23 -13.63
CA THR A 882 -24.16 -58.39 -13.01
C THR A 882 -24.83 -59.26 -14.07
N ASP A 883 -24.82 -60.58 -13.88
CA ASP A 883 -25.42 -61.55 -14.81
C ASP A 883 -26.87 -61.91 -14.42
N THR A 884 -27.39 -61.36 -13.32
CA THR A 884 -28.72 -61.66 -12.79
C THR A 884 -29.48 -60.40 -12.39
N LEU A 885 -30.76 -60.32 -12.73
CA LEU A 885 -31.60 -59.15 -12.43
C LEU A 885 -31.96 -59.03 -10.94
N PHE A 886 -32.14 -60.15 -10.21
CA PHE A 886 -32.50 -60.13 -8.79
C PHE A 886 -32.17 -61.46 -8.05
N PRO A 887 -31.59 -61.42 -6.84
CA PRO A 887 -30.92 -60.26 -6.23
C PRO A 887 -29.62 -59.96 -7.00
N ALA A 888 -29.46 -58.70 -7.42
CA ALA A 888 -28.29 -58.29 -8.19
C ALA A 888 -27.07 -58.12 -7.27
N ALA A 889 -26.09 -59.02 -7.39
CA ALA A 889 -24.74 -58.80 -6.88
C ALA A 889 -23.90 -58.18 -7.99
N TRP A 890 -23.48 -56.92 -7.81
CA TRP A 890 -22.66 -56.19 -8.77
C TRP A 890 -21.18 -56.50 -8.55
N THR A 891 -20.46 -56.70 -9.65
CA THR A 891 -19.01 -56.95 -9.66
C THR A 891 -18.32 -55.86 -10.46
N GLY A 892 -17.22 -55.30 -9.94
CA GLY A 892 -16.42 -54.30 -10.65
C GLY A 892 -15.78 -54.87 -11.92
N LEU A 893 -16.06 -54.25 -13.06
CA LEU A 893 -15.39 -54.48 -14.34
C LEU A 893 -14.11 -53.63 -14.42
N TYR A 894 -14.25 -52.35 -14.12
CA TYR A 894 -13.16 -51.37 -14.02
C TYR A 894 -13.44 -50.45 -12.84
N THR A 895 -12.40 -50.13 -12.08
CA THR A 895 -12.52 -49.24 -10.93
C THR A 895 -11.50 -48.12 -10.98
N ASN A 896 -11.83 -46.96 -10.40
CA ASN A 896 -10.97 -45.77 -10.32
C ASN A 896 -10.56 -45.21 -11.69
N LEU A 897 -11.45 -45.21 -12.66
CA LEU A 897 -11.20 -44.59 -13.96
C LEU A 897 -11.23 -43.07 -13.82
N THR A 898 -10.10 -42.41 -14.05
CA THR A 898 -10.05 -40.94 -14.14
C THR A 898 -10.81 -40.49 -15.38
N GLY A 899 -11.73 -39.56 -15.22
CA GLY A 899 -12.50 -39.02 -16.33
C GLY A 899 -11.64 -38.23 -17.33
N VAL A 900 -12.17 -38.10 -18.55
CA VAL A 900 -11.59 -37.31 -19.64
C VAL A 900 -12.68 -36.41 -20.20
N ALA A 901 -12.31 -35.31 -20.86
CA ALA A 901 -13.29 -34.45 -21.51
C ALA A 901 -13.95 -35.17 -22.70
N GLY A 902 -15.29 -35.18 -22.74
CA GLY A 902 -16.08 -35.79 -23.82
C GLY A 902 -16.50 -37.23 -23.54
N THR A 903 -16.85 -37.99 -24.59
CA THR A 903 -17.31 -39.38 -24.43
C THR A 903 -16.16 -40.32 -24.07
N MET A 904 -16.27 -40.99 -22.92
CA MET A 904 -15.41 -42.07 -22.46
C MET A 904 -16.15 -43.41 -22.55
N GLY A 905 -15.44 -44.53 -22.57
CA GLY A 905 -16.07 -45.84 -22.44
C GLY A 905 -15.10 -46.97 -22.19
N VAL A 906 -15.64 -48.12 -21.83
CA VAL A 906 -14.88 -49.35 -21.58
C VAL A 906 -15.48 -50.52 -22.35
N GLN A 907 -14.65 -51.53 -22.62
CA GLN A 907 -15.06 -52.78 -23.25
C GLN A 907 -15.09 -53.90 -22.22
N ASP A 908 -16.12 -54.74 -22.27
CA ASP A 908 -16.17 -56.00 -21.52
C ASP A 908 -15.46 -57.09 -22.34
N PRO A 909 -14.30 -57.60 -21.91
CA PRO A 909 -13.54 -58.60 -22.66
C PRO A 909 -14.21 -59.98 -22.66
N THR A 910 -15.31 -60.17 -21.93
CA THR A 910 -16.02 -61.45 -21.81
C THR A 910 -17.35 -61.45 -22.56
N ASP A 911 -17.46 -62.32 -23.55
CA ASP A 911 -18.72 -62.54 -24.30
C ASP A 911 -19.64 -63.48 -23.52
N VAL A 912 -20.55 -62.90 -22.72
CA VAL A 912 -21.65 -63.63 -22.05
C VAL A 912 -23.01 -63.23 -22.63
N PRO A 913 -23.95 -64.19 -22.75
CA PRO A 913 -25.20 -63.99 -23.48
C PRO A 913 -26.21 -63.04 -22.82
N ALA A 914 -26.08 -62.75 -21.52
CA ALA A 914 -26.93 -61.80 -20.81
C ALA A 914 -26.21 -61.21 -19.60
N ARG A 915 -25.96 -59.90 -19.63
CA ARG A 915 -25.30 -59.13 -18.57
C ARG A 915 -25.88 -57.72 -18.50
N LEU A 916 -25.98 -57.17 -17.30
CA LEU A 916 -26.35 -55.79 -17.05
C LEU A 916 -25.11 -55.01 -16.63
N TYR A 917 -25.06 -53.73 -17.02
CA TYR A 917 -23.96 -52.83 -16.71
C TYR A 917 -24.50 -51.58 -16.01
N ARG A 918 -23.72 -51.05 -15.07
CA ARG A 918 -23.92 -49.70 -14.54
C ARG A 918 -22.58 -49.00 -14.45
N VAL A 919 -22.62 -47.70 -14.70
CA VAL A 919 -21.50 -46.80 -14.47
C VAL A 919 -21.84 -46.02 -13.20
N GLN A 920 -20.87 -45.84 -12.32
CA GLN A 920 -20.98 -44.99 -11.14
C GLN A 920 -20.01 -43.82 -11.30
N VAL A 921 -20.44 -42.63 -10.90
CA VAL A 921 -19.61 -41.42 -10.84
C VAL A 921 -19.45 -40.99 -9.40
N ARG A 922 -18.25 -40.52 -9.05
CA ARG A 922 -17.96 -39.98 -7.73
C ARG A 922 -16.93 -38.86 -7.82
N ILE A 923 -16.95 -37.99 -6.82
CA ILE A 923 -15.94 -36.96 -6.61
C ILE A 923 -14.61 -37.67 -6.19
N PRO A 924 -13.43 -37.20 -6.67
CA PRO A 924 -12.14 -37.85 -6.43
C PRO A 924 -11.81 -38.15 -4.97
#